data_AF-A0A0B2X5B1-F1
#
_entry.id   AF-A0A0B2X5B1-F1
#
_cell.length_a   1.000
_cell.length_b   1.000
_cell.length_c   1.000
_cell.angle_alpha   90.00
_cell.angle_beta   90.00
_cell.angle_gamma   90.00
#
_symmetry.space_group_name_H-M   'P 1'
#
loop_
_entity.id
_entity.type
_entity.pdbx_description
1 polymer ?
#
loop_
_entity_poly.entity_id
_entity_poly.type
_entity_poly.pdbx_seq_one_letter_code
_entity_poly.pdbx_strand_id
1 'polypeptide(L)'
;MNVYARLYVLLMSLAGPTSAALNCRPEGRVLPKPNLSDSPIVKSAGASLAKTLNDAVRGVVKAGWPVENVSFSLAVVSTDQKSAGVPVWEYHHRAEKNNRGTKNVTRDSQYLIGSVSKVISDYILLKAGVDLDRPVTDFIPELNSSRSKTHWKHVTLRMLGSQLSGAPTNNGFSEYYYLRERFVQSGFPPLKDSDYPSCGVIGLNKGCSVNELLDGMTSQYPVTAPMERPAYSNVAFAIFVLALQEAIGKNYTDLVADIVTKPLGMRNTLPSPGDDDQAVIPPGDSSWGVDYAYNAPGGGLVSSVADLSRFTYALLTRTLDPTPSQTRQWLKPADWTGAYSAVGMPWEFFRPLNLTPAHPHPVVVAGKGGAAQLYSSQLNVVDEYGMGLIMLSAGNTGASTVLSDALLAIFVPAADEASRDQAEKQYARTFKSDGTIPQSKAVKAAFLLDDDSLVVSEIRHGGKDIVAGIKKIWGLAVGQYAAAFGSTMRLFPTDLSQTAQMDGNNVTAEVWRMWPEFGEPIPSDMPGFNLGYENCLQWTLGDWIHYGKEPLDRVVFYKDSRQDVVGFEMPFLRSGILRPRYFRQTQLGARTPSHNTTSAATHWHPGFMAGGRKAKPTLPARPTNTLIVDNGAYTFKAGIVANGHVSEPRVVPNCIARDRSRKVYLGSEIAKCRDFGELQFRRPVERGFIVNWEAQKEIWDQEIFDNAATKCDPAETRLILSEPPNGLPALQTNCDQVVFEEYGFASYYRGINSTFNAYHDVQNLFRTPKETPTAANVPAEVMLVVDSGYSHTTVSPLLRGQPLHSAVRRLDVGGKLLTNYLARLLSLRHFDMRNETCIVNEMKEAACYVTLDFKSDLEKTWKGTRGEKRPSYVSGAGIVKDYVLPDFHTRTRGSMRDYDPTRHTRARKLAAAGQTDEDVLTLRNERFAVPELIFNPLDMGMRQPGLADLIQQSIQQLPLGLWPGLLANIVVVGGNTLFDGFIQRLQKEVVQRVPDDCVVRVARPADPITSTWFGAANLASHPNIEKLVVTKKEYEELGSSLVARKFAAGLNFT
;
A
#
# COMPACT_ATOMS: atom_id res chain seq x y z
N MET A 1 -25.52 -3.25 24.45
CA MET A 1 -24.57 -2.74 23.43
C MET A 1 -23.15 -2.47 23.97
N ASN A 2 -22.70 -3.07 25.09
CA ASN A 2 -21.48 -2.61 25.78
C ASN A 2 -20.44 -3.71 26.12
N VAL A 3 -20.46 -4.85 25.43
CA VAL A 3 -19.47 -5.94 25.61
C VAL A 3 -18.70 -6.24 24.33
N TYR A 4 -19.31 -6.08 23.15
CA TYR A 4 -18.67 -6.33 21.86
C TYR A 4 -17.70 -5.24 21.39
N ALA A 5 -17.90 -3.97 21.78
CA ALA A 5 -17.01 -2.87 21.43
C ALA A 5 -15.65 -2.93 22.17
N ARG A 6 -15.61 -3.53 23.36
CA ARG A 6 -14.37 -3.71 24.13
C ARG A 6 -13.50 -4.86 23.60
N LEU A 7 -14.08 -5.86 22.94
CA LEU A 7 -13.31 -6.96 22.35
C LEU A 7 -12.66 -6.56 21.01
N TYR A 8 -13.32 -5.73 20.20
CA TYR A 8 -12.78 -5.27 18.91
C TYR A 8 -11.65 -4.24 19.07
N VAL A 9 -11.73 -3.37 20.09
CA VAL A 9 -10.65 -2.41 20.39
C VAL A 9 -9.42 -3.10 20.97
N LEU A 10 -9.59 -4.24 21.67
CA LEU A 10 -8.45 -5.00 22.21
C LEU A 10 -7.68 -5.79 21.13
N LEU A 11 -8.35 -6.19 20.04
CA LEU A 11 -7.73 -6.97 18.95
C LEU A 11 -6.94 -6.11 17.95
N MET A 12 -7.29 -4.82 17.78
CA MET A 12 -6.48 -3.90 16.95
C MET A 12 -5.35 -3.20 17.73
N SER A 13 -5.37 -3.20 19.06
CA SER A 13 -4.27 -2.67 19.88
C SER A 13 -3.13 -3.68 20.12
N LEU A 14 -3.20 -4.88 19.54
CA LEU A 14 -2.18 -5.92 19.64
C LEU A 14 -1.30 -6.07 18.39
N ALA A 15 -1.52 -5.25 17.35
CA ALA A 15 -0.49 -5.07 16.32
C ALA A 15 0.65 -4.23 16.94
N GLY A 16 1.51 -4.89 17.70
CA GLY A 16 2.82 -4.36 18.07
C GLY A 16 3.63 -4.00 16.82
N PRO A 17 4.79 -3.32 16.98
CA PRO A 17 5.69 -3.09 15.86
C PRO A 17 5.92 -4.43 15.15
N THR A 18 5.63 -4.50 13.86
CA THR A 18 5.96 -5.67 13.04
C THR A 18 7.45 -5.93 13.24
N SER A 19 7.79 -7.12 13.74
CA SER A 19 9.20 -7.51 13.89
C SER A 19 9.85 -7.46 12.51
N ALA A 20 10.85 -6.58 12.35
CA ALA A 20 11.65 -6.52 11.14
C ALA A 20 12.39 -7.85 10.84
N ALA A 21 12.42 -8.78 11.81
CA ALA A 21 13.19 -10.02 11.77
C ALA A 21 12.70 -11.04 10.72
N LEU A 22 11.40 -11.09 10.39
CA LEU A 22 10.85 -12.09 9.48
C LEU A 22 10.52 -11.58 8.07
N ASN A 23 10.69 -10.28 7.80
CA ASN A 23 10.37 -9.71 6.48
C ASN A 23 11.24 -10.27 5.34
N CYS A 24 12.54 -10.48 5.62
CA CYS A 24 13.52 -11.01 4.67
C CYS A 24 14.08 -12.39 5.07
N ARG A 25 13.26 -13.19 5.74
CA ARG A 25 13.57 -14.60 6.01
C ARG A 25 13.71 -15.40 4.70
N PRO A 26 14.39 -16.56 4.70
CA PRO A 26 14.31 -17.49 3.58
C PRO A 26 12.85 -17.84 3.28
N GLU A 27 12.45 -17.75 2.02
CA GLU A 27 11.09 -18.08 1.60
C GLU A 27 10.80 -19.55 1.87
N GLY A 28 9.61 -19.84 2.42
CA GLY A 28 9.25 -21.18 2.87
C GLY A 28 8.55 -21.12 4.21
N ARG A 29 8.68 -22.16 5.03
CA ARG A 29 7.98 -22.25 6.31
C ARG A 29 8.76 -21.55 7.43
N VAL A 30 8.09 -20.83 8.32
CA VAL A 30 8.75 -20.30 9.53
C VAL A 30 9.08 -21.45 10.49
N LEU A 31 8.14 -22.38 10.64
CA LEU A 31 8.15 -23.49 11.60
C LEU A 31 7.70 -24.81 10.91
N PRO A 32 7.82 -25.98 11.57
CA PRO A 32 7.45 -27.25 10.96
C PRO A 32 5.96 -27.27 10.59
N LYS A 33 5.60 -28.03 9.55
CA LYS A 33 4.18 -28.23 9.20
C LYS A 33 3.41 -28.76 10.43
N PRO A 34 2.31 -28.11 10.83
CA PRO A 34 1.51 -28.55 11.96
C PRO A 34 0.70 -29.81 11.61
N ASN A 35 0.45 -30.66 12.60
CA ASN A 35 -0.66 -31.62 12.54
C ASN A 35 -1.97 -30.87 12.83
N LEU A 36 -2.84 -30.72 11.82
CA LEU A 36 -4.09 -29.96 11.98
C LEU A 36 -5.25 -30.84 12.45
N SER A 37 -5.27 -32.12 12.11
CA SER A 37 -6.39 -33.03 12.36
C SER A 37 -6.60 -33.29 13.85
N ASP A 38 -5.50 -33.45 14.59
CA ASP A 38 -5.55 -33.74 16.02
C ASP A 38 -5.36 -32.51 16.91
N SER A 39 -5.02 -31.36 16.32
CA SER A 39 -4.76 -30.12 17.06
C SER A 39 -6.02 -29.61 17.81
N PRO A 40 -5.94 -29.43 19.14
CA PRO A 40 -7.03 -28.84 19.91
C PRO A 40 -7.26 -27.37 19.55
N ILE A 41 -6.22 -26.66 19.12
CA ILE A 41 -6.28 -25.25 18.70
C ILE A 41 -7.17 -25.13 17.45
N VAL A 42 -6.91 -25.96 16.43
CA VAL A 42 -7.67 -25.97 15.17
C VAL A 42 -9.11 -26.42 15.41
N LYS A 43 -9.34 -27.43 16.25
CA LYS A 43 -10.69 -27.87 16.64
C LYS A 43 -11.47 -26.76 17.34
N SER A 44 -10.83 -26.00 18.23
CA SER A 44 -11.45 -24.86 18.91
C SER A 44 -11.78 -23.72 17.94
N ALA A 45 -10.85 -23.40 17.04
CA ALA A 45 -11.07 -22.42 15.97
C ALA A 45 -12.27 -22.79 15.08
N GLY A 46 -12.34 -24.05 14.65
CA GLY A 46 -13.46 -24.58 13.88
C GLY A 46 -14.79 -24.56 14.63
N ALA A 47 -14.81 -24.87 15.94
CA ALA A 47 -16.00 -24.77 16.77
C ALA A 47 -16.47 -23.30 16.93
N SER A 48 -15.53 -22.38 17.09
CA SER A 48 -15.78 -20.93 17.17
C SER A 48 -16.40 -20.39 15.87
N LEU A 49 -15.83 -20.76 14.72
CA LEU A 49 -16.37 -20.35 13.42
C LEU A 49 -17.75 -20.98 13.18
N ALA A 50 -17.93 -22.27 13.45
CA ALA A 50 -19.23 -22.92 13.30
C ALA A 50 -20.31 -22.25 14.17
N LYS A 51 -19.98 -21.87 15.40
CA LYS A 51 -20.88 -21.08 16.26
C LYS A 51 -21.21 -19.73 15.64
N THR A 52 -20.20 -19.00 15.16
CA THR A 52 -20.38 -17.69 14.53
C THR A 52 -21.24 -17.78 13.27
N LEU A 53 -21.05 -18.80 12.44
CA LEU A 53 -21.88 -19.07 11.26
C LEU A 53 -23.32 -19.41 11.67
N ASN A 54 -23.53 -20.23 12.70
CA ASN A 54 -24.86 -20.52 13.24
C ASN A 54 -25.55 -19.26 13.82
N ASP A 55 -24.79 -18.36 14.44
CA ASP A 55 -25.29 -17.08 14.93
C ASP A 55 -25.63 -16.13 13.77
N ALA A 56 -24.83 -16.12 12.70
CA ALA A 56 -25.11 -15.36 11.48
C ALA A 56 -26.37 -15.86 10.76
N VAL A 57 -26.53 -17.18 10.64
CA VAL A 57 -27.70 -17.82 10.05
C VAL A 57 -28.97 -17.53 10.87
N ARG A 58 -28.88 -17.48 12.20
CA ARG A 58 -30.01 -17.13 13.08
C ARG A 58 -30.29 -15.63 13.17
N GLY A 59 -29.49 -14.78 12.51
CA GLY A 59 -29.61 -13.33 12.57
C GLY A 59 -29.14 -12.70 13.90
N VAL A 60 -28.42 -13.46 14.73
CA VAL A 60 -27.80 -12.95 15.97
C VAL A 60 -26.60 -12.05 15.63
N VAL A 61 -25.86 -12.42 14.58
CA VAL A 61 -24.79 -11.61 13.98
C VAL A 61 -25.21 -11.24 12.57
N LYS A 62 -24.87 -10.02 12.12
CA LYS A 62 -25.14 -9.60 10.75
C LYS A 62 -24.28 -10.41 9.79
N ALA A 63 -24.90 -11.31 9.03
CA ALA A 63 -24.22 -12.17 8.07
C ALA A 63 -23.53 -11.36 6.94
N GLY A 64 -24.19 -10.31 6.45
CA GLY A 64 -23.69 -9.55 5.28
C GLY A 64 -24.13 -10.14 3.93
N TRP A 65 -24.95 -11.19 3.95
CA TRP A 65 -25.65 -11.76 2.79
C TRP A 65 -27.10 -12.13 3.17
N PRO A 66 -28.00 -12.29 2.19
CA PRO A 66 -29.37 -12.76 2.45
C PRO A 66 -29.36 -14.25 2.83
N VAL A 67 -29.38 -14.54 4.13
CA VAL A 67 -29.25 -15.90 4.70
C VAL A 67 -30.30 -16.85 4.12
N GLU A 68 -31.53 -16.38 3.94
CA GLU A 68 -32.64 -17.19 3.44
C GLU A 68 -32.46 -17.66 1.98
N ASN A 69 -31.52 -17.07 1.24
CA ASN A 69 -31.27 -17.34 -0.18
C ASN A 69 -29.90 -17.99 -0.49
N VAL A 70 -29.00 -18.11 0.50
CA VAL A 70 -27.61 -18.51 0.27
C VAL A 70 -27.30 -19.81 0.99
N SER A 71 -27.17 -20.89 0.23
CA SER A 71 -26.62 -22.15 0.75
C SER A 71 -25.12 -22.19 0.51
N PHE A 72 -24.37 -22.83 1.39
CA PHE A 72 -22.93 -22.93 1.25
C PHE A 72 -22.34 -24.15 1.97
N SER A 73 -21.18 -24.58 1.48
CA SER A 73 -20.35 -25.62 2.07
C SER A 73 -18.92 -25.11 2.20
N LEU A 74 -18.34 -25.25 3.40
CA LEU A 74 -16.97 -24.84 3.72
C LEU A 74 -16.16 -26.06 4.16
N ALA A 75 -14.86 -26.07 3.88
CA ALA A 75 -13.96 -27.10 4.37
C ALA A 75 -12.51 -26.64 4.57
N VAL A 76 -11.84 -27.30 5.50
CA VAL A 76 -10.40 -27.22 5.74
C VAL A 76 -9.77 -28.58 5.47
N VAL A 77 -8.85 -28.62 4.53
CA VAL A 77 -8.10 -29.81 4.09
C VAL A 77 -6.70 -29.75 4.69
N SER A 78 -6.16 -30.88 5.12
CA SER A 78 -4.80 -30.95 5.69
C SER A 78 -4.04 -32.17 5.21
N THR A 79 -2.70 -32.08 5.17
CA THR A 79 -1.84 -33.22 4.81
C THR A 79 -1.96 -34.44 5.72
N ASP A 80 -2.42 -34.25 6.97
CA ASP A 80 -2.52 -35.30 8.00
C ASP A 80 -3.95 -35.82 8.21
N GLN A 81 -4.91 -35.44 7.36
CA GLN A 81 -6.28 -35.93 7.48
C GLN A 81 -6.38 -37.43 7.22
N LYS A 82 -7.31 -38.10 7.92
CA LYS A 82 -7.44 -39.57 7.91
C LYS A 82 -7.89 -40.15 6.57
N SER A 83 -8.61 -39.37 5.76
CA SER A 83 -9.12 -39.78 4.46
C SER A 83 -9.15 -38.59 3.53
N ALA A 84 -8.68 -38.75 2.29
CA ALA A 84 -8.54 -37.67 1.31
C ALA A 84 -9.85 -36.90 1.03
N GLY A 85 -11.01 -37.57 1.10
CA GLY A 85 -12.32 -36.96 0.88
C GLY A 85 -13.02 -36.45 2.12
N VAL A 86 -12.40 -36.56 3.30
CA VAL A 86 -12.96 -36.13 4.58
C VAL A 86 -12.06 -35.03 5.15
N PRO A 87 -12.44 -33.74 4.98
CA PRO A 87 -11.65 -32.63 5.49
C PRO A 87 -11.54 -32.66 7.02
N VAL A 88 -10.52 -31.99 7.57
CA VAL A 88 -10.31 -31.91 9.04
C VAL A 88 -11.39 -31.09 9.73
N TRP A 89 -12.04 -30.20 8.98
CA TRP A 89 -13.22 -29.46 9.40
C TRP A 89 -14.10 -29.17 8.19
N GLU A 90 -15.42 -29.23 8.37
CA GLU A 90 -16.40 -28.83 7.36
C GLU A 90 -17.62 -28.20 8.02
N TYR A 91 -18.33 -27.37 7.25
CA TYR A 91 -19.59 -26.76 7.66
C TYR A 91 -20.51 -26.66 6.45
N HIS A 92 -21.78 -27.00 6.64
CA HIS A 92 -22.79 -27.01 5.59
C HIS A 92 -24.03 -26.27 6.05
N HIS A 93 -24.54 -25.40 5.18
CA HIS A 93 -25.77 -24.65 5.41
C HIS A 93 -26.66 -24.72 4.18
N ARG A 94 -27.92 -25.12 4.39
CA ARG A 94 -28.99 -24.99 3.40
C ARG A 94 -29.87 -23.79 3.76
N ALA A 95 -30.00 -22.87 2.83
CA ALA A 95 -30.91 -21.75 2.95
C ALA A 95 -32.37 -22.20 2.87
N GLU A 96 -33.25 -21.51 3.59
CA GLU A 96 -34.68 -21.85 3.66
C GLU A 96 -35.34 -21.86 2.27
N LYS A 97 -35.02 -20.87 1.42
CA LYS A 97 -35.59 -20.73 0.08
C LYS A 97 -34.91 -21.58 -1.00
N ASN A 98 -33.84 -22.30 -0.67
CA ASN A 98 -33.23 -23.30 -1.57
C ASN A 98 -34.05 -24.60 -1.49
N ASN A 99 -35.24 -24.61 -2.09
CA ASN A 99 -36.18 -25.73 -2.08
C ASN A 99 -36.08 -26.65 -3.31
N ARG A 100 -35.14 -26.37 -4.22
CA ARG A 100 -34.84 -27.19 -5.41
C ARG A 100 -33.55 -27.96 -5.22
N GLY A 101 -33.46 -29.12 -5.86
CA GLY A 101 -32.33 -30.04 -5.75
C GLY A 101 -32.27 -30.75 -4.40
N THR A 102 -31.07 -30.92 -3.86
CA THR A 102 -30.85 -31.74 -2.65
C THR A 102 -31.50 -31.15 -1.39
N LYS A 103 -32.15 -32.01 -0.60
CA LYS A 103 -32.78 -31.62 0.68
C LYS A 103 -31.78 -31.47 1.82
N ASN A 104 -30.66 -32.20 1.75
CA ASN A 104 -29.62 -32.23 2.76
C ASN A 104 -28.30 -31.83 2.11
N VAL A 105 -27.85 -30.61 2.40
CA VAL A 105 -26.52 -30.15 1.96
C VAL A 105 -25.46 -30.88 2.77
N THR A 106 -24.62 -31.64 2.09
CA THR A 106 -23.52 -32.41 2.67
C THR A 106 -22.23 -32.13 1.90
N ARG A 107 -21.13 -32.78 2.30
CA ARG A 107 -19.85 -32.73 1.58
C ARG A 107 -19.91 -33.27 0.15
N ASP A 108 -20.88 -34.13 -0.14
CA ASP A 108 -21.06 -34.74 -1.47
C ASP A 108 -22.03 -33.95 -2.36
N SER A 109 -22.72 -32.94 -1.82
CA SER A 109 -23.61 -32.09 -2.60
C SER A 109 -22.86 -31.31 -3.68
N GLN A 110 -23.46 -31.22 -4.86
CA GLN A 110 -22.86 -30.62 -6.05
C GLN A 110 -23.13 -29.11 -6.12
N TYR A 111 -22.09 -28.37 -6.51
CA TYR A 111 -22.13 -26.95 -6.82
C TYR A 111 -21.49 -26.72 -8.18
N LEU A 112 -21.99 -25.74 -8.93
CA LEU A 112 -21.26 -25.22 -10.08
C LEU A 112 -20.07 -24.40 -9.57
N ILE A 113 -18.85 -24.81 -9.93
CA ILE A 113 -17.63 -24.24 -9.31
C ILE A 113 -16.98 -23.11 -10.10
N GLY A 114 -17.59 -22.69 -11.21
CA GLY A 114 -17.10 -21.57 -12.00
C GLY A 114 -15.62 -21.73 -12.35
N SER A 115 -14.86 -20.63 -12.32
CA SER A 115 -13.44 -20.61 -12.68
C SER A 115 -12.48 -21.42 -11.80
N VAL A 116 -12.92 -22.04 -10.70
CA VAL A 116 -12.12 -23.11 -10.04
C VAL A 116 -11.90 -24.29 -11.00
N SER A 117 -12.78 -24.46 -11.99
CA SER A 117 -12.61 -25.42 -13.10
C SER A 117 -11.26 -25.29 -13.83
N LYS A 118 -10.70 -24.07 -13.90
CA LYS A 118 -9.40 -23.81 -14.50
C LYS A 118 -8.27 -24.55 -13.82
N VAL A 119 -8.35 -24.76 -12.50
CA VAL A 119 -7.33 -25.51 -11.73
C VAL A 119 -7.28 -26.95 -12.22
N ILE A 120 -8.45 -27.53 -12.51
CA ILE A 120 -8.58 -28.89 -13.05
C ILE A 120 -8.07 -28.93 -14.51
N SER A 121 -8.40 -27.93 -15.32
CA SER A 121 -7.92 -27.80 -16.70
C SER A 121 -6.40 -27.67 -16.78
N ASP A 122 -5.78 -26.90 -15.89
CA ASP A 122 -4.32 -26.77 -15.84
C ASP A 122 -3.66 -28.05 -15.33
N TYR A 123 -4.27 -28.76 -14.38
CA TYR A 123 -3.78 -30.08 -13.98
C TYR A 123 -3.82 -31.07 -15.15
N ILE A 124 -4.88 -31.05 -15.97
CA ILE A 124 -4.96 -31.84 -17.21
C ILE A 124 -3.81 -31.47 -18.14
N LEU A 125 -3.57 -30.17 -18.35
CA LEU A 125 -2.47 -29.68 -19.19
C LEU A 125 -1.10 -30.14 -18.69
N LEU A 126 -0.85 -30.06 -17.37
CA LEU A 126 0.40 -30.48 -16.75
C LEU A 126 0.65 -32.00 -16.87
N LYS A 127 -0.41 -32.81 -16.86
CA LYS A 127 -0.34 -34.27 -16.95
C LYS A 127 -0.46 -34.81 -18.38
N ALA A 128 -0.89 -33.99 -19.33
CA ALA A 128 -1.12 -34.39 -20.71
C ALA A 128 0.12 -34.95 -21.44
N GLY A 129 1.33 -34.74 -20.89
CA GLY A 129 2.57 -35.21 -21.50
C GLY A 129 2.97 -34.43 -22.76
N VAL A 130 2.34 -33.28 -23.00
CA VAL A 130 2.67 -32.36 -24.10
C VAL A 130 3.70 -31.33 -23.64
N ASP A 131 4.53 -30.88 -24.56
CA ASP A 131 5.44 -29.77 -24.31
C ASP A 131 4.66 -28.45 -24.23
N LEU A 132 4.64 -27.86 -23.03
CA LEU A 132 3.87 -26.67 -22.70
C LEU A 132 4.41 -25.40 -23.38
N ASP A 133 5.68 -25.41 -23.79
CA ASP A 133 6.34 -24.26 -24.40
C ASP A 133 6.27 -24.31 -25.94
N ARG A 134 5.57 -25.30 -26.51
CA ARG A 134 5.23 -25.31 -27.93
C ARG A 134 4.15 -24.26 -28.26
N PRO A 135 4.25 -23.61 -29.42
CA PRO A 135 3.20 -22.72 -29.93
C PRO A 135 1.85 -23.43 -30.04
N VAL A 136 0.77 -22.75 -29.68
CA VAL A 136 -0.59 -23.29 -29.83
C VAL A 136 -0.95 -23.59 -31.28
N THR A 137 -0.36 -22.86 -32.24
CA THR A 137 -0.56 -23.05 -33.68
C THR A 137 -0.05 -24.39 -34.20
N ASP A 138 0.82 -25.08 -33.46
CA ASP A 138 1.27 -26.44 -33.82
C ASP A 138 0.15 -27.47 -33.66
N PHE A 139 -0.84 -27.17 -32.81
CA PHE A 139 -2.01 -28.02 -32.56
C PHE A 139 -3.28 -27.46 -33.22
N ILE A 140 -3.39 -26.13 -33.31
CA ILE A 140 -4.53 -25.43 -33.90
C ILE A 140 -4.03 -24.50 -35.02
N PRO A 141 -3.73 -25.03 -36.22
CA PRO A 141 -3.16 -24.26 -37.32
C PRO A 141 -4.09 -23.15 -37.84
N GLU A 142 -5.39 -23.23 -37.58
CA GLU A 142 -6.41 -22.23 -37.95
C GLU A 142 -6.13 -20.85 -37.34
N LEU A 143 -5.46 -20.80 -36.18
CA LEU A 143 -5.08 -19.55 -35.53
C LEU A 143 -3.91 -18.84 -36.24
N ASN A 144 -3.17 -19.55 -37.10
CA ASN A 144 -2.05 -19.02 -37.89
C ASN A 144 -2.55 -18.35 -39.20
N SER A 145 -3.44 -17.38 -39.05
CA SER A 145 -4.03 -16.62 -40.15
C SER A 145 -3.35 -15.25 -40.31
N SER A 146 -3.25 -14.75 -41.54
CA SER A 146 -2.78 -13.38 -41.79
C SER A 146 -3.75 -12.31 -41.26
N ARG A 147 -5.01 -12.69 -40.97
CA ARG A 147 -6.00 -11.82 -40.32
C ARG A 147 -5.76 -11.68 -38.81
N SER A 148 -5.05 -12.64 -38.20
CA SER A 148 -4.79 -12.74 -36.77
C SER A 148 -4.20 -11.45 -36.19
N LYS A 149 -4.97 -10.77 -35.34
CA LYS A 149 -4.48 -9.59 -34.60
C LYS A 149 -3.56 -9.98 -33.45
N THR A 150 -3.76 -11.16 -32.87
CA THR A 150 -2.84 -11.78 -31.91
C THR A 150 -1.80 -12.60 -32.67
N HIS A 151 -0.52 -12.48 -32.31
CA HIS A 151 0.55 -13.29 -32.88
C HIS A 151 0.56 -14.71 -32.29
N TRP A 152 -0.45 -15.52 -32.63
CA TRP A 152 -0.67 -16.87 -32.06
C TRP A 152 0.52 -17.83 -32.21
N LYS A 153 1.36 -17.65 -33.22
CA LYS A 153 2.62 -18.41 -33.39
C LYS A 153 3.63 -18.23 -32.25
N HIS A 154 3.48 -17.18 -31.44
CA HIS A 154 4.32 -16.89 -30.28
C HIS A 154 3.61 -17.19 -28.95
N VAL A 155 2.35 -17.65 -28.99
CA VAL A 155 1.57 -18.00 -27.80
C VAL A 155 1.72 -19.49 -27.55
N THR A 156 2.22 -19.86 -26.38
CA THR A 156 2.41 -21.28 -25.98
C THR A 156 1.25 -21.78 -25.11
N LEU A 157 1.15 -23.11 -24.93
CA LEU A 157 0.16 -23.69 -24.01
C LEU A 157 0.35 -23.20 -22.57
N ARG A 158 1.60 -23.01 -22.14
CA ARG A 158 1.95 -22.42 -20.83
C ARG A 158 1.40 -21.01 -20.69
N MET A 159 1.54 -20.17 -21.72
CA MET A 159 1.03 -18.80 -21.70
C MET A 159 -0.50 -18.75 -21.58
N LEU A 160 -1.20 -19.71 -22.20
CA LEU A 160 -2.65 -19.83 -22.12
C LEU A 160 -3.12 -20.18 -20.70
N GLY A 161 -2.50 -21.17 -20.05
CA GLY A 161 -2.84 -21.55 -18.67
C GLY A 161 -2.41 -20.51 -17.62
N SER A 162 -1.33 -19.76 -17.88
CA SER A 162 -0.77 -18.79 -16.92
C SER A 162 -1.37 -17.37 -16.99
N GLN A 163 -2.38 -17.15 -17.85
CA GLN A 163 -2.95 -15.82 -18.11
C GLN A 163 -1.98 -14.83 -18.77
N LEU A 164 -0.91 -15.32 -19.43
CA LEU A 164 0.13 -14.52 -20.08
C LEU A 164 0.07 -14.55 -21.61
N SER A 165 -0.95 -15.20 -22.19
CA SER A 165 -1.14 -15.24 -23.64
C SER A 165 -1.57 -13.91 -24.26
N GLY A 166 -2.11 -12.99 -23.45
CA GLY A 166 -2.72 -11.76 -23.95
C GLY A 166 -4.08 -11.98 -24.65
N ALA A 167 -4.60 -13.21 -24.67
CA ALA A 167 -5.86 -13.54 -25.30
C ALA A 167 -7.03 -12.74 -24.69
N PRO A 168 -8.07 -12.39 -25.48
CA PRO A 168 -9.29 -11.76 -25.00
C PRO A 168 -9.91 -12.50 -23.81
N THR A 169 -10.69 -11.81 -22.98
CA THR A 169 -11.30 -12.48 -21.82
C THR A 169 -12.31 -13.56 -22.23
N ASN A 170 -13.16 -13.24 -23.20
CA ASN A 170 -14.20 -14.13 -23.72
C ASN A 170 -14.23 -14.01 -25.25
N ASN A 171 -14.87 -14.98 -25.92
CA ASN A 171 -15.27 -14.86 -27.30
C ASN A 171 -16.79 -15.06 -27.40
N GLY A 172 -17.53 -13.99 -27.70
CA GLY A 172 -18.95 -13.94 -27.35
C GLY A 172 -19.14 -13.90 -25.83
N PHE A 173 -20.37 -13.69 -25.36
CA PHE A 173 -20.77 -13.60 -23.95
C PHE A 173 -20.35 -12.30 -23.22
N SER A 174 -19.66 -11.37 -23.88
CA SER A 174 -19.37 -10.01 -23.34
C SER A 174 -20.17 -8.89 -24.01
N GLU A 175 -21.04 -9.24 -24.97
CA GLU A 175 -21.99 -8.33 -25.59
C GLU A 175 -23.42 -8.73 -25.21
N TYR A 176 -24.14 -7.77 -24.64
CA TYR A 176 -25.49 -7.94 -24.12
C TYR A 176 -26.47 -7.14 -25.00
N TYR A 177 -27.16 -7.83 -25.90
CA TYR A 177 -28.08 -7.19 -26.87
C TYR A 177 -29.19 -6.41 -26.18
N TYR A 178 -29.70 -6.91 -25.05
CA TYR A 178 -30.73 -6.23 -24.26
C TYR A 178 -30.27 -4.90 -23.64
N LEU A 179 -28.96 -4.60 -23.61
CA LEU A 179 -28.43 -3.30 -23.19
C LEU A 179 -28.37 -2.27 -24.34
N ARG A 180 -28.66 -2.65 -25.59
CA ARG A 180 -28.62 -1.76 -26.77
C ARG A 180 -29.35 -0.45 -26.54
N GLU A 181 -30.59 -0.51 -26.05
CA GLU A 181 -31.39 0.69 -25.76
C GLU A 181 -30.78 1.56 -24.66
N ARG A 182 -30.15 0.95 -23.64
CA ARG A 182 -29.47 1.69 -22.57
C ARG A 182 -28.22 2.42 -23.09
N PHE A 183 -27.46 1.80 -23.98
CA PHE A 183 -26.34 2.44 -24.65
C PHE A 183 -26.80 3.64 -25.49
N VAL A 184 -27.84 3.45 -26.31
CA VAL A 184 -28.41 4.54 -27.14
C VAL A 184 -28.93 5.69 -26.28
N GLN A 185 -29.67 5.40 -25.21
CA GLN A 185 -30.14 6.40 -24.25
C GLN A 185 -28.99 7.15 -23.55
N SER A 186 -27.82 6.51 -23.43
CA SER A 186 -26.61 7.09 -22.84
C SER A 186 -25.74 7.83 -23.85
N GLY A 187 -26.21 8.00 -25.09
CA GLY A 187 -25.53 8.77 -26.14
C GLY A 187 -24.59 7.96 -27.05
N PHE A 188 -24.56 6.63 -26.94
CA PHE A 188 -23.83 5.77 -27.88
C PHE A 188 -24.59 5.68 -29.23
N PRO A 189 -23.89 5.54 -30.37
CA PRO A 189 -24.55 5.44 -31.66
C PRO A 189 -25.40 4.16 -31.75
N PRO A 190 -26.57 4.21 -32.42
CA PRO A 190 -27.39 3.02 -32.62
C PRO A 190 -26.68 2.05 -33.55
N LEU A 191 -26.61 0.78 -33.14
CA LEU A 191 -26.09 -0.33 -33.94
C LEU A 191 -27.24 -1.06 -34.65
N LYS A 192 -26.98 -1.61 -35.82
CA LYS A 192 -27.84 -2.58 -36.52
C LYS A 192 -27.52 -3.98 -36.03
N ASP A 193 -28.46 -4.91 -36.16
CA ASP A 193 -28.27 -6.31 -35.78
C ASP A 193 -27.10 -6.96 -36.55
N SER A 194 -26.85 -6.50 -37.79
CA SER A 194 -25.70 -6.89 -38.61
C SER A 194 -24.34 -6.41 -38.12
N ASP A 195 -24.32 -5.43 -37.20
CA ASP A 195 -23.08 -4.90 -36.62
C ASP A 195 -22.58 -5.78 -35.46
N TYR A 196 -23.43 -6.68 -34.97
CA TYR A 196 -23.08 -7.67 -33.95
C TYR A 196 -22.47 -8.93 -34.56
N PRO A 197 -21.60 -9.66 -33.83
CA PRO A 197 -21.11 -10.97 -34.22
C PRO A 197 -22.26 -11.96 -34.51
N SER A 198 -22.05 -12.88 -35.46
CA SER A 198 -23.06 -13.86 -35.89
C SER A 198 -23.43 -14.90 -34.83
N CYS A 199 -22.61 -15.04 -33.78
CA CYS A 199 -22.81 -15.96 -32.66
C CYS A 199 -22.29 -15.35 -31.36
N GLY A 200 -22.72 -15.89 -30.22
CA GLY A 200 -22.22 -15.54 -28.89
C GLY A 200 -22.75 -14.21 -28.33
N VAL A 201 -23.76 -13.57 -28.90
CA VAL A 201 -24.33 -12.31 -28.40
C VAL A 201 -25.55 -12.59 -27.54
N ILE A 202 -25.47 -12.23 -26.25
CA ILE A 202 -26.50 -12.57 -25.26
C ILE A 202 -27.78 -11.80 -25.59
N GLY A 203 -28.87 -12.54 -25.83
CA GLY A 203 -30.18 -11.99 -26.16
C GLY A 203 -30.43 -11.74 -27.65
N LEU A 204 -29.48 -12.12 -28.54
CA LEU A 204 -29.64 -11.99 -29.99
C LEU A 204 -29.47 -13.34 -30.73
N ASN A 205 -28.38 -14.07 -30.46
CA ASN A 205 -28.06 -15.31 -31.18
C ASN A 205 -27.50 -16.40 -30.24
N LYS A 206 -27.35 -17.61 -30.77
CA LYS A 206 -26.86 -18.79 -30.03
C LYS A 206 -25.35 -18.70 -29.76
N GLY A 207 -24.86 -19.51 -28.81
CA GLY A 207 -23.42 -19.65 -28.59
C GLY A 207 -22.67 -20.12 -29.85
N CYS A 208 -21.42 -19.69 -30.00
CA CYS A 208 -20.57 -20.04 -31.13
C CYS A 208 -20.23 -21.53 -31.15
N SER A 209 -20.02 -22.13 -32.32
CA SER A 209 -19.34 -23.41 -32.50
C SER A 209 -17.82 -23.27 -32.32
N VAL A 210 -17.09 -24.38 -32.25
CA VAL A 210 -15.61 -24.36 -32.17
C VAL A 210 -14.99 -23.66 -33.38
N ASN A 211 -15.50 -23.90 -34.59
CA ASN A 211 -14.96 -23.26 -35.80
C ASN A 211 -15.22 -21.75 -35.79
N GLU A 212 -16.41 -21.32 -35.38
CA GLU A 212 -16.73 -19.89 -35.23
C GLU A 212 -15.90 -19.25 -34.11
N LEU A 213 -15.59 -19.99 -33.04
CA LEU A 213 -14.67 -19.55 -31.99
C LEU A 213 -13.28 -19.26 -32.56
N LEU A 214 -12.69 -20.23 -33.27
CA LEU A 214 -11.35 -20.11 -33.82
C LEU A 214 -11.25 -19.01 -34.88
N ASP A 215 -12.23 -18.88 -35.76
CA ASP A 215 -12.29 -17.78 -36.73
C ASP A 215 -12.38 -16.41 -36.01
N GLY A 216 -13.23 -16.30 -34.99
CA GLY A 216 -13.34 -15.10 -34.15
C GLY A 216 -12.02 -14.69 -33.51
N MET A 217 -11.23 -15.65 -33.02
CA MET A 217 -9.89 -15.42 -32.44
C MET A 217 -8.85 -14.89 -33.43
N THR A 218 -9.07 -15.01 -34.74
CA THR A 218 -8.22 -14.34 -35.73
C THR A 218 -8.55 -12.85 -35.85
N SER A 219 -9.78 -12.43 -35.57
CA SER A 219 -10.19 -11.03 -35.75
C SER A 219 -10.08 -10.17 -34.49
N GLN A 220 -10.11 -10.79 -33.30
CA GLN A 220 -10.13 -10.07 -32.03
C GLN A 220 -8.74 -9.55 -31.61
N TYR A 221 -8.73 -8.36 -31.04
CA TYR A 221 -7.53 -7.74 -30.51
C TYR A 221 -7.09 -8.41 -29.19
N PRO A 222 -5.79 -8.68 -29.01
CA PRO A 222 -5.28 -9.12 -27.71
C PRO A 222 -5.44 -7.99 -26.68
N VAL A 223 -5.66 -8.34 -25.42
CA VAL A 223 -5.74 -7.38 -24.30
C VAL A 223 -4.37 -6.75 -24.03
N THR A 224 -3.32 -7.54 -24.21
CA THR A 224 -1.91 -7.15 -24.10
C THR A 224 -1.06 -8.05 -24.99
N ALA A 225 0.16 -7.64 -25.31
CA ALA A 225 1.09 -8.53 -26.01
C ALA A 225 1.37 -9.79 -25.15
N PRO A 226 1.57 -10.97 -25.78
CA PRO A 226 1.97 -12.18 -25.04
C PRO A 226 3.21 -11.92 -24.18
N MET A 227 3.21 -12.41 -22.93
CA MET A 227 4.27 -12.22 -21.92
C MET A 227 4.55 -10.79 -21.47
N GLU A 228 3.79 -9.78 -21.91
CA GLU A 228 4.00 -8.39 -21.50
C GLU A 228 3.46 -8.10 -20.10
N ARG A 229 2.29 -8.64 -19.77
CA ARG A 229 1.64 -8.55 -18.45
C ARG A 229 0.46 -9.55 -18.38
N PRO A 230 -0.05 -9.88 -17.19
CA PRO A 230 -1.24 -10.70 -17.04
C PRO A 230 -2.48 -10.13 -17.73
N ALA A 231 -3.25 -10.99 -18.40
CA ALA A 231 -4.58 -10.70 -18.92
C ALA A 231 -5.52 -11.89 -18.67
N TYR A 232 -6.56 -11.66 -17.86
CA TYR A 232 -7.51 -12.71 -17.51
C TYR A 232 -8.30 -13.18 -18.74
N SER A 233 -8.26 -14.49 -19.01
CA SER A 233 -8.91 -15.11 -20.15
C SER A 233 -9.62 -16.42 -19.79
N ASN A 234 -10.91 -16.48 -20.10
CA ASN A 234 -11.69 -17.72 -20.11
C ASN A 234 -11.42 -18.51 -21.40
N VAL A 235 -11.36 -17.82 -22.54
CA VAL A 235 -11.16 -18.46 -23.85
C VAL A 235 -9.76 -19.07 -23.99
N ALA A 236 -8.74 -18.55 -23.30
CA ALA A 236 -7.41 -19.18 -23.29
C ALA A 236 -7.47 -20.64 -22.79
N PHE A 237 -8.30 -20.94 -21.80
CA PHE A 237 -8.50 -22.29 -21.27
C PHE A 237 -9.26 -23.18 -22.24
N ALA A 238 -10.25 -22.63 -22.95
CA ALA A 238 -10.90 -23.34 -24.04
C ALA A 238 -9.91 -23.69 -25.16
N ILE A 239 -9.07 -22.72 -25.58
CA ILE A 239 -8.10 -22.88 -26.66
C ILE A 239 -7.06 -23.96 -26.32
N PHE A 240 -6.41 -23.91 -25.14
CA PHE A 240 -5.40 -24.93 -24.85
C PHE A 240 -6.04 -26.31 -24.66
N VAL A 241 -7.27 -26.39 -24.13
CA VAL A 241 -7.95 -27.69 -24.05
C VAL A 241 -8.27 -28.21 -25.44
N LEU A 242 -8.75 -27.38 -26.37
CA LEU A 242 -8.94 -27.79 -27.78
C LEU A 242 -7.63 -28.33 -28.38
N ALA A 243 -6.50 -27.68 -28.11
CA ALA A 243 -5.18 -28.16 -28.54
C ALA A 243 -4.83 -29.52 -27.92
N LEU A 244 -5.17 -29.75 -26.64
CA LEU A 244 -4.99 -31.05 -25.99
C LEU A 244 -5.90 -32.13 -26.56
N GLN A 245 -7.15 -31.79 -26.91
CA GLN A 245 -8.07 -32.74 -27.54
C GLN A 245 -7.52 -33.22 -28.89
N GLU A 246 -6.94 -32.31 -29.68
CA GLU A 246 -6.27 -32.66 -30.94
C GLU A 246 -5.03 -33.52 -30.70
N ALA A 247 -4.19 -33.15 -29.72
CA ALA A 247 -2.95 -33.88 -29.41
C ALA A 247 -3.19 -35.29 -28.86
N ILE A 248 -4.24 -35.48 -28.05
CA ILE A 248 -4.50 -36.73 -27.30
C ILE A 248 -5.59 -37.58 -27.97
N GLY A 249 -6.46 -36.98 -28.80
CA GLY A 249 -7.60 -37.65 -29.41
C GLY A 249 -8.76 -37.95 -28.44
N LYS A 250 -8.91 -37.17 -27.37
CA LYS A 250 -9.97 -37.31 -26.35
C LYS A 250 -10.68 -35.99 -26.14
N ASN A 251 -12.01 -36.02 -25.93
CA ASN A 251 -12.75 -34.82 -25.57
C ASN A 251 -12.50 -34.41 -24.11
N TYR A 252 -12.90 -33.18 -23.73
CA TYR A 252 -12.67 -32.65 -22.39
C TYR A 252 -13.32 -33.49 -21.27
N THR A 253 -14.50 -34.05 -21.48
CA THR A 253 -15.17 -34.92 -20.49
C THR A 253 -14.33 -36.16 -20.20
N ASP A 254 -13.81 -36.81 -21.25
CA ASP A 254 -12.94 -37.97 -21.12
C ASP A 254 -11.59 -37.61 -20.48
N LEU A 255 -11.04 -36.43 -20.81
CA LEU A 255 -9.82 -35.92 -20.17
C LEU A 255 -10.03 -35.69 -18.66
N VAL A 256 -11.12 -35.01 -18.25
CA VAL A 256 -11.47 -34.84 -16.84
C VAL A 256 -11.62 -36.20 -16.15
N ALA A 257 -12.31 -37.15 -16.80
CA ALA A 257 -12.53 -38.49 -16.26
C ALA A 257 -11.23 -39.27 -16.05
N ASP A 258 -10.40 -39.36 -17.08
CA ASP A 258 -9.24 -40.26 -17.11
C ASP A 258 -8.02 -39.68 -16.38
N ILE A 259 -7.82 -38.36 -16.42
CA ILE A 259 -6.65 -37.71 -15.81
C ILE A 259 -6.92 -37.36 -14.35
N VAL A 260 -8.16 -36.96 -14.02
CA VAL A 260 -8.49 -36.34 -12.73
C VAL A 260 -9.39 -37.22 -11.90
N THR A 261 -10.61 -37.49 -12.36
CA THR A 261 -11.66 -37.96 -11.45
C THR A 261 -11.59 -39.44 -11.14
N LYS A 262 -11.33 -40.31 -12.13
CA LYS A 262 -11.11 -41.75 -11.89
C LYS A 262 -9.87 -41.99 -11.02
N PRO A 263 -8.68 -41.40 -11.30
CA PRO A 263 -7.49 -41.64 -10.47
C PRO A 263 -7.62 -41.14 -9.03
N LEU A 264 -8.31 -40.02 -8.82
CA LEU A 264 -8.48 -39.42 -7.49
C LEU A 264 -9.74 -39.89 -6.76
N GLY A 265 -10.60 -40.69 -7.41
CA GLY A 265 -11.88 -41.13 -6.86
C GLY A 265 -12.87 -39.98 -6.61
N MET A 266 -12.85 -38.96 -7.46
CA MET A 266 -13.77 -37.82 -7.42
C MET A 266 -15.06 -38.19 -8.16
N ARG A 267 -16.19 -38.29 -7.44
CA ARG A 267 -17.44 -38.85 -8.00
C ARG A 267 -18.46 -37.81 -8.44
N ASN A 268 -18.31 -36.59 -7.96
CA ASN A 268 -19.21 -35.46 -8.10
C ASN A 268 -18.63 -34.35 -8.99
N THR A 269 -17.46 -34.58 -9.58
CA THR A 269 -16.78 -33.64 -10.46
C THR A 269 -16.94 -34.06 -11.91
N LEU A 270 -17.62 -33.23 -12.70
CA LEU A 270 -17.84 -33.45 -14.12
C LEU A 270 -18.20 -32.13 -14.81
N PRO A 271 -18.11 -32.04 -16.15
CA PRO A 271 -18.76 -30.95 -16.88
C PRO A 271 -20.26 -30.88 -16.56
N SER A 272 -20.78 -29.67 -16.40
CA SER A 272 -22.22 -29.36 -16.26
C SER A 272 -23.04 -30.11 -17.33
N PRO A 273 -24.25 -30.64 -17.03
CA PRO A 273 -25.26 -30.12 -16.09
C PRO A 273 -25.20 -30.61 -14.63
N GLY A 274 -24.46 -31.67 -14.31
CA GLY A 274 -24.49 -32.29 -12.97
C GLY A 274 -25.73 -33.14 -12.70
N ASP A 275 -25.97 -33.48 -11.43
CA ASP A 275 -27.10 -34.28 -10.94
C ASP A 275 -28.01 -33.41 -10.05
N ASP A 276 -29.24 -33.15 -10.51
CA ASP A 276 -30.22 -32.33 -9.83
C ASP A 276 -30.54 -32.82 -8.40
N ASP A 277 -30.56 -34.13 -8.15
CA ASP A 277 -30.88 -34.68 -6.83
C ASP A 277 -29.73 -34.45 -5.81
N GLN A 278 -28.51 -34.25 -6.30
CA GLN A 278 -27.33 -33.92 -5.50
C GLN A 278 -27.01 -32.43 -5.46
N ALA A 279 -27.66 -31.64 -6.31
CA ALA A 279 -27.36 -30.24 -6.54
C ALA A 279 -27.82 -29.32 -5.41
N VAL A 280 -27.00 -28.32 -5.08
CA VAL A 280 -27.45 -27.17 -4.28
C VAL A 280 -27.93 -26.08 -5.22
N ILE A 281 -29.24 -25.99 -5.43
CA ILE A 281 -29.85 -25.07 -6.40
C ILE A 281 -30.42 -23.85 -5.68
N PRO A 282 -29.95 -22.61 -5.97
CA PRO A 282 -30.46 -21.40 -5.33
C PRO A 282 -31.85 -21.00 -5.86
N PRO A 283 -32.61 -20.16 -5.13
CA PRO A 283 -33.85 -19.58 -5.62
C PRO A 283 -33.58 -18.62 -6.80
N GLY A 284 -34.51 -18.58 -7.76
CA GLY A 284 -34.42 -17.74 -8.96
C GLY A 284 -33.70 -18.41 -10.14
N ASP A 285 -33.50 -17.66 -11.21
CA ASP A 285 -32.82 -18.17 -12.40
C ASP A 285 -31.30 -18.22 -12.16
N SER A 286 -30.76 -19.43 -12.20
CA SER A 286 -29.33 -19.72 -11.98
C SER A 286 -28.75 -20.43 -13.19
N SER A 287 -27.43 -20.49 -13.29
CA SER A 287 -26.75 -21.23 -14.36
C SER A 287 -26.61 -22.73 -14.09
N TRP A 288 -27.30 -23.28 -13.09
CA TRP A 288 -27.35 -24.72 -12.88
C TRP A 288 -28.00 -25.42 -14.09
N GLY A 289 -27.47 -26.58 -14.48
CA GLY A 289 -27.98 -27.34 -15.63
C GLY A 289 -27.61 -26.78 -17.02
N VAL A 290 -26.91 -25.64 -17.10
CA VAL A 290 -26.47 -25.07 -18.39
C VAL A 290 -25.34 -25.91 -18.97
N ASP A 291 -25.41 -26.28 -20.24
CA ASP A 291 -24.29 -26.87 -20.96
C ASP A 291 -23.30 -25.78 -21.39
N TYR A 292 -22.08 -25.83 -20.84
CA TYR A 292 -21.02 -24.87 -21.14
C TYR A 292 -20.23 -25.24 -22.41
N ALA A 293 -20.43 -26.44 -22.98
CA ALA A 293 -19.74 -26.93 -24.17
C ALA A 293 -18.21 -26.68 -24.12
N TYR A 294 -17.61 -26.09 -25.16
CA TYR A 294 -16.18 -25.78 -25.21
C TYR A 294 -15.72 -24.76 -24.16
N ASN A 295 -16.63 -24.06 -23.47
CA ASN A 295 -16.29 -23.17 -22.35
C ASN A 295 -16.20 -23.90 -21.00
N ALA A 296 -16.54 -25.20 -20.94
CA ALA A 296 -16.44 -25.99 -19.72
C ALA A 296 -15.04 -25.91 -19.04
N PRO A 297 -13.91 -25.94 -19.78
CA PRO A 297 -12.58 -25.74 -19.21
C PRO A 297 -12.37 -24.42 -18.48
N GLY A 298 -13.06 -23.36 -18.92
CA GLY A 298 -12.96 -22.02 -18.37
C GLY A 298 -13.83 -21.81 -17.12
N GLY A 299 -14.87 -22.61 -16.92
CA GLY A 299 -15.72 -22.45 -15.73
C GLY A 299 -16.96 -23.31 -15.60
N GLY A 300 -17.09 -24.38 -16.39
CA GLY A 300 -18.32 -25.16 -16.49
C GLY A 300 -18.28 -26.53 -15.81
N LEU A 301 -17.37 -26.77 -14.85
CA LEU A 301 -17.42 -27.99 -14.04
C LEU A 301 -18.38 -27.80 -12.85
N VAL A 302 -19.07 -28.88 -12.50
CA VAL A 302 -19.66 -29.07 -11.18
C VAL A 302 -18.67 -29.85 -10.31
N SER A 303 -18.73 -29.67 -8.99
CA SER A 303 -17.93 -30.42 -8.01
C SER A 303 -18.59 -30.38 -6.62
N SER A 304 -18.06 -31.19 -5.70
CA SER A 304 -18.43 -31.17 -4.28
C SER A 304 -17.23 -30.83 -3.38
N VAL A 305 -17.49 -30.59 -2.10
CA VAL A 305 -16.43 -30.40 -1.09
C VAL A 305 -15.57 -31.65 -0.95
N ALA A 306 -16.17 -32.83 -0.96
CA ALA A 306 -15.44 -34.10 -0.82
C ALA A 306 -14.44 -34.30 -1.97
N ASP A 307 -14.84 -33.97 -3.20
CA ASP A 307 -13.99 -34.12 -4.37
C ASP A 307 -12.87 -33.08 -4.43
N LEU A 308 -13.18 -31.80 -4.18
CA LEU A 308 -12.14 -30.78 -4.07
C LEU A 308 -11.20 -31.06 -2.89
N SER A 309 -11.68 -31.69 -1.82
CA SER A 309 -10.83 -32.14 -0.71
C SER A 309 -9.86 -33.23 -1.16
N ARG A 310 -10.30 -34.21 -1.96
CA ARG A 310 -9.41 -35.26 -2.52
C ARG A 310 -8.34 -34.65 -3.40
N PHE A 311 -8.74 -33.74 -4.29
CA PHE A 311 -7.82 -33.04 -5.17
C PHE A 311 -6.78 -32.23 -4.37
N THR A 312 -7.25 -31.42 -3.42
CA THR A 312 -6.41 -30.54 -2.59
C THR A 312 -5.50 -31.35 -1.67
N TYR A 313 -5.99 -32.46 -1.11
CA TYR A 313 -5.18 -33.39 -0.33
C TYR A 313 -4.06 -33.99 -1.17
N ALA A 314 -4.37 -34.45 -2.39
CA ALA A 314 -3.37 -35.01 -3.28
C ALA A 314 -2.32 -33.96 -3.68
N LEU A 315 -2.75 -32.71 -3.92
CA LEU A 315 -1.88 -31.57 -4.20
C LEU A 315 -0.93 -31.27 -3.04
N LEU A 316 -1.45 -31.19 -1.81
CA LEU A 316 -0.69 -30.87 -0.61
C LEU A 316 0.29 -32.00 -0.20
N THR A 317 -0.12 -33.26 -0.37
CA THR A 317 0.70 -34.44 -0.07
C THR A 317 1.66 -34.82 -1.19
N ARG A 318 1.64 -34.11 -2.33
CA ARG A 318 2.47 -34.37 -3.51
C ARG A 318 2.26 -35.77 -4.10
N THR A 319 1.03 -36.27 -4.00
CA THR A 319 0.60 -37.55 -4.57
C THR A 319 -0.10 -37.38 -5.92
N LEU A 320 -0.35 -36.13 -6.35
CA LEU A 320 -0.63 -35.83 -7.74
C LEU A 320 0.57 -36.19 -8.62
N ASP A 321 0.28 -36.60 -9.85
CA ASP A 321 1.24 -36.72 -10.95
C ASP A 321 0.96 -35.53 -11.88
N PRO A 322 1.76 -34.45 -11.80
CA PRO A 322 3.21 -34.47 -12.03
C PRO A 322 4.10 -34.50 -10.76
N THR A 323 5.40 -34.73 -10.94
CA THR A 323 6.39 -34.91 -9.86
C THR A 323 6.31 -33.83 -8.76
N PRO A 324 6.81 -34.10 -7.52
CA PRO A 324 6.79 -33.11 -6.45
C PRO A 324 7.43 -31.75 -6.81
N SER A 325 8.46 -31.74 -7.67
CA SER A 325 9.09 -30.50 -8.16
C SER A 325 8.20 -29.73 -9.13
N GLN A 326 7.52 -30.42 -10.05
CA GLN A 326 6.55 -29.79 -10.94
C GLN A 326 5.34 -29.25 -10.17
N THR A 327 4.86 -29.98 -9.16
CA THR A 327 3.80 -29.48 -8.27
C THR A 327 4.25 -28.22 -7.50
N ARG A 328 5.49 -28.19 -7.00
CA ARG A 328 6.03 -26.96 -6.37
C ARG A 328 6.13 -25.81 -7.37
N GLN A 329 6.57 -26.06 -8.60
CA GLN A 329 6.61 -25.06 -9.67
C GLN A 329 5.21 -24.54 -9.98
N TRP A 330 4.20 -25.41 -9.97
CA TRP A 330 2.82 -25.06 -10.23
C TRP A 330 2.25 -24.07 -9.19
N LEU A 331 2.66 -24.21 -7.94
CA LEU A 331 2.31 -23.30 -6.83
C LEU A 331 3.22 -22.07 -6.73
N LYS A 332 3.82 -21.61 -7.84
CA LYS A 332 4.59 -20.36 -7.90
C LYS A 332 3.93 -19.36 -8.84
N PRO A 333 4.05 -18.04 -8.54
CA PRO A 333 3.59 -17.00 -9.45
C PRO A 333 4.40 -17.04 -10.75
N ALA A 334 3.71 -16.79 -11.86
CA ALA A 334 4.31 -16.57 -13.17
C ALA A 334 4.60 -15.08 -13.42
N ASP A 335 3.71 -14.19 -12.99
CA ASP A 335 3.88 -12.73 -13.11
C ASP A 335 3.01 -11.95 -12.13
N TRP A 336 3.32 -10.68 -11.91
CA TRP A 336 2.66 -9.79 -10.96
C TRP A 336 1.44 -9.09 -11.56
N THR A 337 0.35 -9.01 -10.80
CA THR A 337 -0.85 -8.24 -11.16
C THR A 337 -0.97 -6.91 -10.41
N GLY A 338 -0.27 -6.78 -9.27
CA GLY A 338 -0.26 -5.61 -8.39
C GLY A 338 0.76 -5.76 -7.26
N ALA A 339 0.84 -4.76 -6.35
CA ALA A 339 1.91 -4.68 -5.34
C ALA A 339 2.03 -5.89 -4.39
N TYR A 340 0.93 -6.63 -4.15
CA TYR A 340 0.89 -7.81 -3.28
C TYR A 340 0.17 -9.00 -3.92
N SER A 341 -0.07 -8.95 -5.23
CA SER A 341 -0.83 -9.97 -5.96
C SER A 341 -0.14 -10.38 -7.24
N ALA A 342 -0.19 -11.67 -7.54
CA ALA A 342 0.41 -12.27 -8.72
C ALA A 342 -0.51 -13.36 -9.29
N VAL A 343 -0.24 -13.81 -10.50
CA VAL A 343 -0.95 -14.93 -11.13
C VAL A 343 0.02 -16.01 -11.56
N GLY A 344 -0.46 -17.24 -11.66
CA GLY A 344 0.23 -18.38 -12.26
C GLY A 344 -0.74 -19.22 -13.08
N MET A 345 -0.44 -20.51 -13.23
CA MET A 345 -1.31 -21.47 -13.90
C MET A 345 -2.25 -22.10 -12.87
N PRO A 346 -3.55 -21.80 -12.76
CA PRO A 346 -4.23 -20.55 -13.04
C PRO A 346 -4.30 -19.70 -11.76
N TRP A 347 -3.46 -20.01 -10.76
CA TRP A 347 -3.55 -19.52 -9.40
C TRP A 347 -3.49 -18.00 -9.33
N GLU A 348 -4.27 -17.43 -8.42
CA GLU A 348 -4.29 -16.04 -7.99
C GLU A 348 -3.59 -15.97 -6.63
N PHE A 349 -2.35 -15.47 -6.63
CA PHE A 349 -1.54 -15.36 -5.43
C PHE A 349 -1.76 -14.02 -4.74
N PHE A 350 -1.85 -14.03 -3.43
CA PHE A 350 -1.70 -12.85 -2.60
C PHE A 350 -0.84 -13.15 -1.37
N ARG A 351 -0.09 -12.15 -0.90
CA ARG A 351 0.93 -12.31 0.16
C ARG A 351 0.80 -11.25 1.27
N PRO A 352 -0.22 -11.35 2.13
CA PRO A 352 -0.45 -10.40 3.22
C PRO A 352 0.49 -10.64 4.41
N LEU A 353 0.78 -9.58 5.16
CA LEU A 353 1.57 -9.62 6.41
C LEU A 353 0.71 -9.82 7.67
N ASN A 354 -0.62 -9.68 7.56
CA ASN A 354 -1.54 -9.58 8.69
C ASN A 354 -2.44 -10.81 8.88
N LEU A 355 -2.20 -11.91 8.16
CA LEU A 355 -2.95 -13.16 8.35
C LEU A 355 -2.58 -13.88 9.65
N THR A 356 -1.46 -13.55 10.28
CA THR A 356 -0.99 -14.12 11.55
C THR A 356 -0.76 -12.99 12.57
N PRO A 357 -1.82 -12.34 13.09
CA PRO A 357 -1.68 -11.10 13.85
C PRO A 357 -0.88 -11.25 15.17
N ALA A 358 -0.89 -12.43 15.78
CA ALA A 358 -0.07 -12.72 16.96
C ALA A 358 1.44 -12.80 16.63
N HIS A 359 1.75 -13.21 15.40
CA HIS A 359 3.12 -13.44 14.92
C HIS A 359 3.26 -12.98 13.46
N PRO A 360 3.27 -11.66 13.19
CA PRO A 360 3.15 -11.14 11.84
C PRO A 360 4.31 -11.55 10.93
N HIS A 361 4.00 -12.20 9.80
CA HIS A 361 4.97 -12.50 8.75
C HIS A 361 4.25 -12.68 7.39
N PRO A 362 4.96 -12.58 6.25
CA PRO A 362 4.36 -12.85 4.96
C PRO A 362 3.93 -14.31 4.83
N VAL A 363 2.65 -14.53 4.49
CA VAL A 363 2.08 -15.86 4.19
C VAL A 363 1.57 -15.86 2.76
N VAL A 364 2.03 -16.78 1.93
CA VAL A 364 1.58 -16.90 0.53
C VAL A 364 0.31 -17.76 0.47
N VAL A 365 -0.74 -17.20 -0.12
CA VAL A 365 -1.98 -17.92 -0.43
C VAL A 365 -2.09 -18.09 -1.94
N ALA A 366 -2.12 -19.34 -2.42
CA ALA A 366 -2.44 -19.67 -3.80
C ALA A 366 -3.95 -19.90 -3.92
N GLY A 367 -4.68 -18.89 -4.36
CA GLY A 367 -6.14 -18.91 -4.47
C GLY A 367 -6.63 -19.17 -5.89
N LYS A 368 -7.86 -19.62 -6.05
CA LYS A 368 -8.62 -19.43 -7.29
C LYS A 368 -10.07 -19.17 -6.94
N GLY A 369 -10.56 -17.99 -7.32
CA GLY A 369 -11.97 -17.65 -7.29
C GLY A 369 -12.73 -18.19 -8.51
N GLY A 370 -13.96 -18.64 -8.29
CA GLY A 370 -14.89 -19.05 -9.33
C GLY A 370 -16.25 -18.38 -9.16
N ALA A 371 -16.84 -17.96 -10.26
CA ALA A 371 -18.19 -17.42 -10.29
C ALA A 371 -18.96 -17.94 -11.50
N ALA A 372 -20.24 -18.18 -11.29
CA ALA A 372 -21.26 -18.37 -12.32
C ALA A 372 -22.56 -17.74 -11.81
N GLN A 373 -23.63 -17.72 -12.60
CA GLN A 373 -24.87 -17.05 -12.20
C GLN A 373 -25.46 -17.69 -10.94
N LEU A 374 -25.46 -16.93 -9.84
CA LEU A 374 -25.84 -17.36 -8.49
C LEU A 374 -24.98 -18.50 -7.89
N TYR A 375 -23.76 -18.69 -8.39
CA TYR A 375 -22.78 -19.59 -7.78
C TYR A 375 -21.45 -18.88 -7.56
N SER A 376 -20.80 -19.16 -6.44
CA SER A 376 -19.47 -18.65 -6.14
C SER A 376 -18.65 -19.72 -5.43
N SER A 377 -17.36 -19.76 -5.72
CA SER A 377 -16.44 -20.73 -5.15
C SER A 377 -15.08 -20.10 -4.91
N GLN A 378 -14.35 -20.65 -3.95
CA GLN A 378 -12.96 -20.30 -3.68
C GLN A 378 -12.22 -21.57 -3.28
N LEU A 379 -11.07 -21.80 -3.91
CA LEU A 379 -10.09 -22.79 -3.49
C LEU A 379 -8.80 -22.06 -3.11
N ASN A 380 -8.42 -22.09 -1.84
CA ASN A 380 -7.17 -21.51 -1.36
C ASN A 380 -6.22 -22.62 -0.87
N VAL A 381 -4.96 -22.53 -1.24
CA VAL A 381 -3.89 -23.42 -0.79
C VAL A 381 -2.85 -22.60 -0.05
N VAL A 382 -2.61 -22.95 1.22
CA VAL A 382 -1.58 -22.37 2.08
C VAL A 382 -0.55 -23.45 2.36
N ASP A 383 0.34 -23.65 1.39
CA ASP A 383 1.26 -24.79 1.35
C ASP A 383 2.26 -24.80 2.53
N GLU A 384 2.58 -23.63 3.07
CA GLU A 384 3.42 -23.45 4.26
C GLU A 384 2.87 -24.22 5.46
N TYR A 385 1.56 -24.20 5.66
CA TYR A 385 0.91 -24.96 6.75
C TYR A 385 0.36 -26.32 6.33
N GLY A 386 0.54 -26.71 5.06
CA GLY A 386 -0.03 -27.95 4.53
C GLY A 386 -1.55 -27.93 4.52
N MET A 387 -2.15 -26.75 4.31
CA MET A 387 -3.57 -26.50 4.49
C MET A 387 -4.24 -26.06 3.18
N GLY A 388 -5.46 -26.55 2.95
CA GLY A 388 -6.35 -26.09 1.90
C GLY A 388 -7.67 -25.59 2.47
N LEU A 389 -8.26 -24.57 1.88
CA LEU A 389 -9.54 -23.98 2.29
C LEU A 389 -10.47 -23.95 1.09
N ILE A 390 -11.65 -24.55 1.23
CA ILE A 390 -12.66 -24.65 0.18
C ILE A 390 -13.92 -23.92 0.63
N MET A 391 -14.43 -23.03 -0.22
CA MET A 391 -15.73 -22.39 -0.07
C MET A 391 -16.54 -22.63 -1.34
N LEU A 392 -17.73 -23.20 -1.20
CA LEU A 392 -18.72 -23.36 -2.27
C LEU A 392 -20.02 -22.71 -1.83
N SER A 393 -20.62 -21.87 -2.67
CA SER A 393 -21.85 -21.16 -2.36
C SER A 393 -22.80 -21.13 -3.55
N ALA A 394 -24.09 -21.26 -3.26
CA ALA A 394 -25.21 -21.17 -4.18
C ALA A 394 -26.21 -20.13 -3.66
N GLY A 395 -26.30 -18.99 -4.34
CA GLY A 395 -27.13 -17.85 -3.97
C GLY A 395 -26.48 -16.52 -4.35
N ASN A 396 -26.77 -15.48 -3.58
CA ASN A 396 -26.18 -14.15 -3.75
C ASN A 396 -24.64 -14.21 -3.64
N THR A 397 -23.93 -13.66 -4.63
CA THR A 397 -22.47 -13.72 -4.74
C THR A 397 -21.74 -12.93 -3.65
N GLY A 398 -22.40 -11.99 -2.97
CA GLY A 398 -21.82 -11.20 -1.89
C GLY A 398 -21.40 -12.01 -0.65
N ALA A 399 -21.91 -13.23 -0.49
CA ALA A 399 -21.49 -14.12 0.60
C ALA A 399 -20.06 -14.65 0.42
N SER A 400 -19.58 -14.74 -0.83
CA SER A 400 -18.32 -15.42 -1.16
C SER A 400 -17.09 -14.84 -0.46
N THR A 401 -16.91 -13.52 -0.55
CA THR A 401 -15.80 -12.81 0.08
C THR A 401 -15.83 -12.97 1.59
N VAL A 402 -17.00 -12.77 2.22
CA VAL A 402 -17.12 -12.85 3.69
C VAL A 402 -16.81 -14.26 4.20
N LEU A 403 -17.30 -15.30 3.52
CA LEU A 403 -17.07 -16.69 3.91
C LEU A 403 -15.62 -17.13 3.68
N SER A 404 -15.00 -16.74 2.56
CA SER A 404 -13.60 -17.02 2.26
C SER A 404 -12.66 -16.32 3.24
N ASP A 405 -12.90 -15.04 3.51
CA ASP A 405 -12.10 -14.25 4.45
C ASP A 405 -12.20 -14.80 5.87
N ALA A 406 -13.40 -15.24 6.29
CA ALA A 406 -13.59 -15.91 7.57
C ALA A 406 -12.81 -17.22 7.69
N LEU A 407 -12.72 -18.03 6.61
CA LEU A 407 -11.88 -19.22 6.62
C LEU A 407 -10.41 -18.88 6.80
N LEU A 408 -9.89 -17.93 6.03
CA LEU A 408 -8.49 -17.50 6.11
C LEU A 408 -8.15 -16.91 7.48
N ALA A 409 -8.97 -15.97 7.95
CA ALA A 409 -8.76 -15.24 9.20
C ALA A 409 -8.91 -16.10 10.47
N ILE A 410 -9.55 -17.27 10.39
CA ILE A 410 -9.68 -18.20 11.52
C ILE A 410 -8.64 -19.32 11.44
N PHE A 411 -8.49 -19.97 10.29
CA PHE A 411 -7.69 -21.18 10.20
C PHE A 411 -6.20 -20.92 9.94
N VAL A 412 -5.81 -19.83 9.26
CA VAL A 412 -4.38 -19.50 9.08
C VAL A 412 -3.71 -19.17 10.41
N PRO A 413 -4.24 -18.26 11.26
CA PRO A 413 -3.67 -18.05 12.60
C PRO A 413 -3.68 -19.31 13.47
N ALA A 414 -4.75 -20.11 13.41
CA ALA A 414 -4.84 -21.35 14.20
C ALA A 414 -3.82 -22.41 13.76
N ALA A 415 -3.50 -22.47 12.46
CA ALA A 415 -2.46 -23.33 11.93
C ALA A 415 -1.05 -22.85 12.32
N ASP A 416 -0.83 -21.53 12.31
CA ASP A 416 0.43 -20.94 12.81
C ASP A 416 0.66 -21.25 14.29
N GLU A 417 -0.37 -21.06 15.12
CA GLU A 417 -0.31 -21.37 16.55
C GLU A 417 -0.11 -22.87 16.81
N ALA A 418 -0.76 -23.74 16.03
CA ALA A 418 -0.53 -25.19 16.10
C ALA A 418 0.90 -25.57 15.71
N SER A 419 1.49 -24.86 14.74
CA SER A 419 2.89 -25.06 14.32
C SER A 419 3.85 -24.64 15.44
N ARG A 420 3.56 -23.53 16.13
CA ARG A 420 4.30 -23.03 17.30
C ARG A 420 4.24 -23.99 18.48
N ASP A 421 3.06 -24.45 18.87
CA ASP A 421 2.87 -25.43 19.94
C ASP A 421 3.65 -26.74 19.65
N GLN A 422 3.62 -27.20 18.40
CA GLN A 422 4.40 -28.37 17.96
C GLN A 422 5.91 -28.09 18.00
N ALA A 423 6.35 -26.92 17.53
CA ALA A 423 7.75 -26.51 17.54
C ALA A 423 8.32 -26.39 18.96
N GLU A 424 7.57 -25.79 19.88
CA GLU A 424 7.95 -25.64 21.28
C GLU A 424 8.11 -27.01 21.95
N LYS A 425 7.15 -27.93 21.74
CA LYS A 425 7.17 -29.26 22.34
C LYS A 425 8.30 -30.14 21.81
N GLN A 426 8.61 -30.07 20.52
CA GLN A 426 9.53 -31.01 19.87
C GLN A 426 10.94 -30.43 19.62
N TYR A 427 11.07 -29.15 19.27
CA TYR A 427 12.33 -28.56 18.79
C TYR A 427 13.01 -27.64 19.82
N ALA A 428 12.24 -26.91 20.64
CA ALA A 428 12.76 -25.97 21.66
C ALA A 428 13.34 -26.71 22.88
N ARG A 429 14.46 -27.41 22.69
CA ARG A 429 15.08 -28.29 23.68
C ARG A 429 16.60 -28.18 23.68
N THR A 430 17.23 -28.79 24.69
CA THR A 430 18.68 -28.97 24.76
C THR A 430 19.09 -30.37 24.31
N PHE A 431 20.03 -30.42 23.38
CA PHE A 431 20.67 -31.63 22.86
C PHE A 431 22.12 -31.71 23.34
N LYS A 432 22.58 -32.91 23.69
CA LYS A 432 23.96 -33.14 24.17
C LYS A 432 24.60 -34.39 23.57
N SER A 433 25.92 -34.37 23.51
CA SER A 433 26.74 -35.56 23.28
C SER A 433 26.51 -36.60 24.38
N ASP A 434 26.77 -37.87 24.05
CA ASP A 434 26.76 -38.96 25.02
C ASP A 434 27.70 -38.65 26.21
N GLY A 435 27.29 -39.02 27.43
CA GLY A 435 28.01 -38.78 28.66
C GLY A 435 29.35 -39.53 28.75
N THR A 436 29.60 -40.47 27.84
CA THR A 436 30.86 -41.20 27.69
C THR A 436 31.96 -40.37 26.99
N ILE A 437 31.60 -39.26 26.34
CA ILE A 437 32.55 -38.41 25.60
C ILE A 437 33.25 -37.44 26.58
N PRO A 438 34.60 -37.32 26.53
CA PRO A 438 35.34 -36.39 27.38
C PRO A 438 34.81 -34.95 27.27
N GLN A 439 34.77 -34.22 28.39
CA GLN A 439 34.20 -32.87 28.45
C GLN A 439 34.85 -31.88 27.46
N SER A 440 36.12 -32.08 27.11
CA SER A 440 36.85 -31.30 26.10
C SER A 440 36.36 -31.51 24.66
N LYS A 441 35.59 -32.56 24.40
CA LYS A 441 34.98 -32.91 23.10
C LYS A 441 33.45 -32.94 23.15
N ALA A 442 32.84 -32.69 24.31
CA ALA A 442 31.40 -32.69 24.46
C ALA A 442 30.76 -31.51 23.71
N VAL A 443 29.66 -31.78 23.01
CA VAL A 443 28.84 -30.78 22.32
C VAL A 443 27.50 -30.62 23.05
N LYS A 444 27.06 -29.37 23.16
CA LYS A 444 25.73 -28.99 23.65
C LYS A 444 25.12 -28.00 22.66
N ALA A 445 23.89 -28.25 22.24
CA ALA A 445 23.10 -27.31 21.46
C ALA A 445 21.76 -27.07 22.18
N ALA A 446 21.28 -25.84 22.22
CA ALA A 446 20.02 -25.48 22.83
C ALA A 446 19.25 -24.53 21.91
N PHE A 447 17.95 -24.78 21.80
CA PHE A 447 17.01 -24.00 21.00
C PHE A 447 15.86 -23.51 21.86
N LEU A 448 15.37 -22.33 21.55
CA LEU A 448 14.19 -21.73 22.17
C LEU A 448 13.24 -21.28 21.06
N LEU A 449 11.95 -21.26 21.34
CA LEU A 449 10.97 -20.59 20.49
C LEU A 449 10.79 -19.18 21.06
N ASP A 450 10.99 -18.14 20.24
CA ASP A 450 10.63 -16.76 20.59
C ASP A 450 9.30 -16.38 19.90
N ASP A 451 8.92 -15.11 20.00
CA ASP A 451 7.69 -14.60 19.39
C ASP A 451 7.69 -14.75 17.85
N ASP A 452 8.85 -14.93 17.20
CA ASP A 452 8.99 -14.97 15.75
C ASP A 452 9.22 -16.40 15.23
N SER A 453 10.27 -17.10 15.67
CA SER A 453 10.67 -18.42 15.15
C SER A 453 11.50 -19.23 16.16
N LEU A 454 12.01 -20.39 15.72
CA LEU A 454 13.00 -21.13 16.50
C LEU A 454 14.37 -20.40 16.45
N VAL A 455 14.98 -20.17 17.61
CA VAL A 455 16.28 -19.48 17.76
C VAL A 455 17.32 -20.37 18.42
N VAL A 456 18.56 -20.19 17.99
CA VAL A 456 19.73 -20.83 18.62
C VAL A 456 20.11 -20.05 19.87
N SER A 457 19.85 -20.62 21.04
CA SER A 457 20.20 -19.99 22.33
C SER A 457 21.64 -20.29 22.74
N GLU A 458 22.15 -21.48 22.44
CA GLU A 458 23.53 -21.86 22.73
C GLU A 458 23.99 -23.00 21.82
N ILE A 459 25.22 -22.90 21.28
CA ILE A 459 25.95 -24.06 20.76
C ILE A 459 27.36 -24.01 21.33
N ARG A 460 27.76 -25.04 22.07
CA ARG A 460 29.12 -25.19 22.60
C ARG A 460 29.76 -26.50 22.20
N HIS A 461 31.05 -26.45 21.89
CA HIS A 461 31.90 -27.63 21.69
C HIS A 461 33.16 -27.48 22.52
N GLY A 462 33.41 -28.42 23.45
CA GLY A 462 34.57 -28.37 24.34
C GLY A 462 34.61 -27.09 25.19
N GLY A 463 33.44 -26.56 25.56
CA GLY A 463 33.28 -25.31 26.32
C GLY A 463 33.33 -24.02 25.51
N LYS A 464 33.76 -24.06 24.24
CA LYS A 464 33.84 -22.89 23.34
C LYS A 464 32.49 -22.60 22.68
N ASP A 465 32.15 -21.33 22.52
CA ASP A 465 30.93 -20.86 21.85
C ASP A 465 31.07 -20.94 20.32
N ILE A 466 30.29 -21.85 19.72
CA ILE A 466 30.29 -22.08 18.27
C ILE A 466 29.49 -20.99 17.53
N VAL A 467 28.41 -20.46 18.12
CA VAL A 467 27.60 -19.42 17.47
C VAL A 467 28.41 -18.15 17.30
N ALA A 468 29.15 -17.75 18.35
CA ALA A 468 30.08 -16.63 18.27
C ALA A 468 31.18 -16.86 17.22
N GLY A 469 31.69 -18.10 17.12
CA GLY A 469 32.65 -18.50 16.10
C GLY A 469 32.11 -18.37 14.67
N ILE A 470 30.89 -18.87 14.43
CA ILE A 470 30.23 -18.80 13.11
C ILE A 470 30.04 -17.34 12.68
N LYS A 471 29.54 -16.47 13.57
CA LYS A 471 29.38 -15.03 13.28
C LYS A 471 30.70 -14.37 12.89
N LYS A 472 31.79 -14.70 13.60
CA LYS A 472 33.13 -14.18 13.25
C LYS A 472 33.60 -14.68 11.89
N ILE A 473 33.40 -15.96 11.58
CA ILE A 473 33.77 -16.55 10.29
C ILE A 473 32.95 -15.91 9.16
N TRP A 474 31.65 -15.74 9.36
CA TRP A 474 30.76 -15.09 8.40
C TRP A 474 31.16 -13.63 8.17
N GLY A 475 31.40 -12.86 9.23
CA GLY A 475 31.91 -11.49 9.11
C GLY A 475 33.21 -11.40 8.30
N LEU A 476 34.13 -12.35 8.45
CA LEU A 476 35.38 -12.39 7.69
C LEU A 476 35.20 -12.84 6.23
N ALA A 477 34.36 -13.83 5.97
CA ALA A 477 34.25 -14.44 4.65
C ALA A 477 33.25 -13.71 3.74
N VAL A 478 32.11 -13.27 4.30
CA VAL A 478 30.98 -12.69 3.54
C VAL A 478 30.63 -11.27 3.95
N GLY A 479 31.22 -10.71 5.01
CA GLY A 479 30.94 -9.34 5.48
C GLY A 479 31.32 -8.23 4.50
N GLN A 480 32.12 -8.53 3.46
CA GLN A 480 32.39 -7.62 2.35
C GLN A 480 31.29 -7.62 1.27
N TYR A 481 30.38 -8.60 1.29
CA TYR A 481 29.32 -8.80 0.32
C TYR A 481 27.90 -8.69 0.92
N ALA A 482 27.78 -8.66 2.25
CA ALA A 482 26.52 -8.63 2.97
C ALA A 482 26.53 -7.61 4.11
N ALA A 483 25.35 -7.17 4.52
CA ALA A 483 25.18 -6.27 5.66
C ALA A 483 25.68 -6.92 6.97
N ALA A 484 25.87 -6.10 8.01
CA ALA A 484 26.29 -6.59 9.31
C ALA A 484 25.32 -7.64 9.86
N PHE A 485 25.83 -8.75 10.41
CA PHE A 485 25.01 -9.79 11.02
C PHE A 485 24.53 -9.36 12.42
N GLY A 486 23.25 -9.57 12.68
CA GLY A 486 22.60 -9.30 13.96
C GLY A 486 22.99 -10.27 15.08
N SER A 487 22.42 -10.05 16.27
CA SER A 487 22.70 -10.85 17.46
C SER A 487 21.98 -12.19 17.52
N THR A 488 20.93 -12.39 16.73
CA THR A 488 20.10 -13.60 16.77
C THR A 488 20.43 -14.52 15.60
N MET A 489 20.40 -15.82 15.86
CA MET A 489 20.54 -16.86 14.85
C MET A 489 19.27 -17.71 14.87
N ARG A 490 18.50 -17.65 13.79
CA ARG A 490 17.22 -18.34 13.62
C ARG A 490 17.40 -19.66 12.90
N LEU A 491 16.42 -20.55 13.03
CA LEU A 491 16.38 -21.83 12.35
C LEU A 491 15.13 -21.91 11.48
N PHE A 492 15.31 -22.21 10.19
CA PHE A 492 14.23 -22.39 9.23
C PHE A 492 14.27 -23.78 8.59
N PRO A 493 13.12 -24.49 8.48
CA PRO A 493 13.02 -25.74 7.73
C PRO A 493 13.31 -25.53 6.24
N THR A 494 13.96 -26.51 5.60
CA THR A 494 14.22 -26.47 4.15
C THR A 494 13.27 -27.32 3.32
N ASP A 495 12.38 -28.08 3.97
CA ASP A 495 11.57 -29.14 3.36
C ASP A 495 12.35 -30.29 2.70
N LEU A 496 13.67 -30.34 2.92
CA LEU A 496 14.48 -31.50 2.56
C LEU A 496 14.49 -32.50 3.70
N SER A 497 14.17 -33.75 3.38
CA SER A 497 14.26 -34.85 4.32
C SER A 497 14.76 -36.12 3.64
N GLN A 498 15.41 -36.98 4.42
CA GLN A 498 15.92 -38.27 3.96
C GLN A 498 15.74 -39.35 5.04
N THR A 499 15.57 -40.61 4.63
CA THR A 499 15.61 -41.73 5.57
C THR A 499 17.05 -41.93 6.05
N ALA A 500 17.23 -42.05 7.35
CA ALA A 500 18.50 -42.32 7.99
C ALA A 500 18.35 -43.41 9.05
N GLN A 501 19.48 -43.88 9.58
CA GLN A 501 19.53 -44.92 10.61
C GLN A 501 20.10 -44.33 11.91
N MET A 502 19.41 -44.57 13.02
CA MET A 502 19.82 -44.15 14.36
C MET A 502 19.52 -45.28 15.34
N ASP A 503 20.57 -45.83 15.97
CA ASP A 503 20.50 -47.02 16.83
C ASP A 503 19.79 -48.23 16.19
N GLY A 504 19.95 -48.42 14.87
CA GLY A 504 19.29 -49.51 14.14
C GLY A 504 17.82 -49.28 13.81
N ASN A 505 17.26 -48.10 14.16
CA ASN A 505 15.91 -47.71 13.78
C ASN A 505 15.93 -46.76 12.58
N ASN A 506 14.96 -46.91 11.67
CA ASN A 506 14.69 -45.94 10.62
C ASN A 506 14.18 -44.63 11.24
N VAL A 507 14.86 -43.54 10.93
CA VAL A 507 14.49 -42.18 11.32
C VAL A 507 14.42 -41.29 10.08
N THR A 508 13.70 -40.18 10.18
CA THR A 508 13.67 -39.13 9.15
C THR A 508 14.65 -38.03 9.55
N ALA A 509 15.68 -37.81 8.74
CA ALA A 509 16.61 -36.70 8.90
C ALA A 509 16.05 -35.48 8.14
N GLU A 510 15.57 -34.48 8.86
CA GLU A 510 15.00 -33.24 8.36
C GLU A 510 16.06 -32.14 8.37
N VAL A 511 16.30 -31.51 7.21
CA VAL A 511 17.34 -30.49 7.06
C VAL A 511 16.77 -29.10 7.34
N TRP A 512 17.50 -28.37 8.17
CA TRP A 512 17.20 -26.99 8.55
C TRP A 512 18.41 -26.12 8.27
N ARG A 513 18.17 -24.82 8.14
CA ARG A 513 19.23 -23.83 7.93
C ARG A 513 19.25 -22.84 9.09
N MET A 514 20.45 -22.61 9.62
CA MET A 514 20.76 -21.50 10.49
C MET A 514 20.81 -20.22 9.66
N TRP A 515 20.10 -19.20 10.12
CA TRP A 515 19.97 -17.94 9.43
C TRP A 515 20.18 -16.80 10.41
N PRO A 516 21.24 -15.99 10.27
CA PRO A 516 21.40 -14.84 11.13
C PRO A 516 20.31 -13.83 10.80
N GLU A 517 19.82 -13.13 11.81
CA GLU A 517 19.18 -11.85 11.54
C GLU A 517 20.20 -10.93 10.88
N PHE A 518 19.76 -10.18 9.87
CA PHE A 518 20.60 -9.13 9.33
C PHE A 518 20.37 -7.89 10.17
N GLY A 519 21.47 -7.25 10.56
CA GLY A 519 21.41 -5.97 11.24
C GLY A 519 20.69 -4.96 10.37
N GLU A 520 20.05 -4.00 11.05
CA GLU A 520 19.49 -2.83 10.38
C GLU A 520 20.54 -2.22 9.43
N PRO A 521 20.16 -1.86 8.20
CA PRO A 521 21.08 -1.26 7.26
C PRO A 521 21.71 -0.03 7.90
N ILE A 522 23.01 0.19 7.62
CA ILE A 522 23.76 1.32 8.16
C ILE A 522 22.95 2.58 7.86
N PRO A 523 22.47 3.30 8.89
CA PRO A 523 21.65 4.49 8.71
C PRO A 523 22.27 5.41 7.67
N SER A 524 21.52 5.68 6.61
CA SER A 524 21.99 6.52 5.51
C SER A 524 20.94 7.55 5.20
N ASP A 525 21.39 8.76 4.99
CA ASP A 525 20.56 9.84 4.49
C ASP A 525 20.61 9.88 2.96
N MET A 526 20.93 8.78 2.28
CA MET A 526 20.83 8.73 0.81
C MET A 526 19.37 8.56 0.38
N PRO A 527 18.90 9.21 -0.71
CA PRO A 527 17.57 8.95 -1.24
C PRO A 527 17.40 7.46 -1.54
N GLY A 528 16.27 6.90 -1.09
CA GLY A 528 16.06 5.46 -1.20
C GLY A 528 16.83 4.62 -0.18
N PHE A 529 17.34 5.23 0.90
CA PHE A 529 17.76 4.49 2.08
C PHE A 529 16.67 3.50 2.48
N ASN A 530 17.06 2.24 2.68
CA ASN A 530 16.18 1.10 2.91
C ASN A 530 15.44 0.51 1.70
N LEU A 531 15.43 1.13 0.50
CA LEU A 531 14.82 0.51 -0.69
C LEU A 531 15.49 -0.83 -1.04
N GLY A 532 16.81 -0.95 -0.86
CA GLY A 532 17.52 -2.20 -1.04
C GLY A 532 17.25 -3.25 0.05
N TYR A 533 16.79 -2.83 1.23
CA TYR A 533 16.44 -3.74 2.32
C TYR A 533 15.12 -4.46 2.03
N GLU A 534 14.16 -3.77 1.41
CA GLU A 534 12.90 -4.38 0.93
C GLU A 534 13.11 -5.40 -0.21
N ASN A 535 14.29 -5.41 -0.85
CA ASN A 535 14.63 -6.38 -1.90
C ASN A 535 15.04 -7.76 -1.34
N CYS A 536 15.21 -7.91 -0.03
CA CYS A 536 15.48 -9.18 0.67
C CYS A 536 16.57 -10.08 0.01
N LEU A 537 17.61 -9.51 -0.62
CA LEU A 537 18.64 -10.24 -1.38
C LEU A 537 19.49 -11.21 -0.53
N GLN A 538 19.31 -11.20 0.78
CA GLN A 538 20.05 -12.05 1.70
C GLN A 538 19.81 -13.54 1.48
N TRP A 539 18.72 -13.94 0.81
CA TRP A 539 18.46 -15.34 0.43
C TRP A 539 19.63 -15.98 -0.34
N THR A 540 20.46 -15.16 -1.02
CA THR A 540 21.67 -15.60 -1.75
C THR A 540 22.80 -16.13 -0.85
N LEU A 541 22.74 -15.91 0.47
CA LEU A 541 23.80 -16.30 1.40
C LEU A 541 23.70 -17.74 1.92
N GLY A 542 22.59 -18.44 1.66
CA GLY A 542 22.43 -19.83 2.08
C GLY A 542 23.51 -20.72 1.44
N ASP A 543 24.05 -21.66 2.21
CA ASP A 543 25.10 -22.60 1.77
C ASP A 543 26.47 -21.97 1.45
N TRP A 544 26.69 -20.68 1.72
CA TRP A 544 27.86 -19.99 1.17
C TRP A 544 29.20 -20.40 1.82
N ILE A 545 29.21 -20.75 3.10
CA ILE A 545 30.44 -21.06 3.85
C ILE A 545 30.45 -22.52 4.26
N HIS A 546 31.55 -23.21 3.89
CA HIS A 546 31.76 -24.61 4.18
C HIS A 546 32.98 -24.83 5.09
N TYR A 547 32.92 -25.86 5.94
CA TYR A 547 34.05 -26.34 6.71
C TYR A 547 34.29 -27.84 6.48
N GLY A 548 35.25 -28.14 5.60
CA GLY A 548 35.58 -29.51 5.20
C GLY A 548 34.42 -30.21 4.48
N LYS A 549 33.86 -29.55 3.46
CA LYS A 549 32.72 -29.98 2.62
C LYS A 549 31.33 -29.98 3.27
N GLU A 550 31.22 -29.57 4.53
CA GLU A 550 29.92 -29.38 5.19
C GLU A 550 29.56 -27.90 5.30
N PRO A 551 28.35 -27.47 4.90
CA PRO A 551 27.89 -26.09 5.07
C PRO A 551 27.76 -25.72 6.55
N LEU A 552 28.20 -24.52 6.92
CA LEU A 552 28.16 -24.03 8.32
C LEU A 552 26.76 -23.64 8.81
N ASP A 553 25.83 -23.37 7.88
CA ASP A 553 24.43 -23.09 8.18
C ASP A 553 23.56 -24.35 8.17
N ARG A 554 24.06 -25.50 7.73
CA ARG A 554 23.26 -26.73 7.67
C ARG A 554 23.20 -27.41 9.03
N VAL A 555 21.98 -27.67 9.51
CA VAL A 555 21.71 -28.51 10.69
C VAL A 555 20.62 -29.54 10.39
N VAL A 556 20.58 -30.62 11.18
CA VAL A 556 19.70 -31.75 10.91
C VAL A 556 18.97 -32.16 12.19
N PHE A 557 17.64 -32.22 12.14
CA PHE A 557 16.81 -32.82 13.18
C PHE A 557 16.43 -34.25 12.76
N TYR A 558 16.49 -35.20 13.68
CA TYR A 558 16.11 -36.59 13.45
C TYR A 558 14.79 -36.87 14.11
N LYS A 559 13.82 -37.35 13.32
CA LYS A 559 12.47 -37.67 13.76
C LYS A 559 12.23 -39.18 13.70
N ASP A 560 11.61 -39.73 14.72
CA ASP A 560 11.23 -41.15 14.73
C ASP A 560 9.97 -41.41 13.89
N SER A 561 9.46 -42.64 13.93
CA SER A 561 8.24 -43.04 13.23
C SER A 561 6.98 -42.33 13.75
N ARG A 562 7.01 -41.77 14.96
CA ARG A 562 5.94 -40.95 15.56
C ARG A 562 6.08 -39.48 15.21
N GLN A 563 7.07 -39.11 14.41
CA GLN A 563 7.43 -37.74 14.07
C GLN A 563 7.95 -36.93 15.28
N ASP A 564 8.42 -37.59 16.33
CA ASP A 564 9.04 -36.93 17.48
C ASP A 564 10.53 -36.70 17.23
N VAL A 565 11.03 -35.52 17.58
CA VAL A 565 12.45 -35.18 17.45
C VAL A 565 13.26 -35.93 18.50
N VAL A 566 14.04 -36.90 18.05
CA VAL A 566 14.86 -37.81 18.86
C VAL A 566 16.36 -37.54 18.76
N GLY A 567 16.78 -36.68 17.83
CA GLY A 567 18.17 -36.34 17.62
C GLY A 567 18.39 -35.01 16.94
N PHE A 568 19.59 -34.48 17.09
CA PHE A 568 20.04 -33.27 16.41
C PHE A 568 21.51 -33.39 16.02
N GLU A 569 21.88 -32.98 14.81
CA GLU A 569 23.26 -32.99 14.33
C GLU A 569 23.61 -31.64 13.67
N MET A 570 24.87 -31.25 13.89
CA MET A 570 25.55 -30.21 13.13
C MET A 570 26.70 -30.89 12.35
N PRO A 571 26.47 -31.30 11.09
CA PRO A 571 27.43 -32.12 10.35
C PRO A 571 28.85 -31.54 10.29
N PHE A 572 28.96 -30.21 10.19
CA PHE A 572 30.25 -29.51 10.17
C PHE A 572 31.08 -29.66 11.46
N LEU A 573 30.47 -30.02 12.61
CA LEU A 573 31.20 -30.29 13.86
C LEU A 573 31.73 -31.73 13.94
N ARG A 574 31.24 -32.66 13.11
CA ARG A 574 31.64 -34.09 13.12
C ARG A 574 31.52 -34.72 14.51
N SER A 575 30.54 -34.26 15.30
CA SER A 575 30.29 -34.73 16.67
C SER A 575 29.33 -35.92 16.74
N GLY A 576 28.76 -36.34 15.61
CA GLY A 576 27.64 -37.27 15.54
C GLY A 576 26.33 -36.68 16.07
N ILE A 577 25.32 -37.54 16.20
CA ILE A 577 23.96 -37.17 16.58
C ILE A 577 23.85 -36.95 18.10
N LEU A 578 23.42 -35.75 18.48
CA LEU A 578 23.16 -35.34 19.86
C LEU A 578 21.76 -35.80 20.30
N ARG A 579 21.62 -36.13 21.59
CA ARG A 579 20.34 -36.61 22.16
C ARG A 579 19.62 -35.54 22.97
N PRO A 580 18.27 -35.48 22.91
CA PRO A 580 17.48 -34.56 23.72
C PRO A 580 17.52 -34.98 25.20
N ARG A 581 17.49 -34.00 26.10
CA ARG A 581 17.35 -34.25 27.55
C ARG A 581 15.87 -34.46 27.89
N TYR A 582 15.47 -35.66 28.35
CA TYR A 582 14.11 -35.88 28.85
C TYR A 582 13.89 -35.11 30.17
N PHE A 583 12.87 -34.24 30.22
CA PHE A 583 12.39 -33.63 31.45
C PHE A 583 11.64 -34.70 32.28
N ARG A 584 12.14 -35.05 33.47
CA ARG A 584 11.31 -35.71 34.49
C ARG A 584 10.44 -34.65 35.15
N GLN A 585 9.13 -34.80 34.99
CA GLN A 585 8.11 -34.01 35.69
C GLN A 585 8.17 -34.36 37.19
N THR A 586 8.72 -33.48 38.02
CA THR A 586 8.44 -33.49 39.47
C THR A 586 7.35 -32.48 39.75
N GLN A 587 6.27 -32.97 40.35
CA GLN A 587 5.11 -32.22 40.82
C GLN A 587 5.52 -30.94 41.55
N LEU A 588 5.06 -29.79 41.04
CA LEU A 588 5.01 -28.55 41.81
C LEU A 588 3.55 -28.31 42.21
N GLY A 589 3.32 -28.46 43.51
CA GLY A 589 2.06 -28.14 44.15
C GLY A 589 1.70 -26.67 43.98
N ALA A 590 0.40 -26.43 43.81
CA ALA A 590 -0.22 -25.13 43.73
C ALA A 590 0.16 -24.22 44.90
N ARG A 591 0.70 -23.03 44.60
CA ARG A 591 0.53 -21.85 45.44
C ARG A 591 0.33 -20.62 44.55
N THR A 592 -0.83 -20.00 44.74
CA THR A 592 -1.27 -18.73 44.20
C THR A 592 -0.36 -17.57 44.62
N PRO A 593 -0.16 -16.53 43.79
CA PRO A 593 0.55 -15.33 44.20
C PRO A 593 -0.41 -14.31 44.80
N SER A 594 -0.16 -13.93 46.06
CA SER A 594 -0.73 -12.75 46.70
C SER A 594 0.15 -11.53 46.39
N HIS A 595 -0.47 -10.45 45.95
CA HIS A 595 0.10 -9.10 45.94
C HIS A 595 0.68 -8.74 47.32
N ASN A 596 1.90 -8.22 47.34
CA ASN A 596 2.24 -7.04 48.16
C ASN A 596 3.53 -6.39 47.67
N THR A 597 3.37 -5.11 47.35
CA THR A 597 4.37 -4.09 47.07
C THR A 597 5.14 -3.74 48.34
N THR A 598 6.47 -3.83 48.29
CA THR A 598 7.42 -2.91 48.96
C THR A 598 8.83 -3.22 48.45
N SER A 599 9.46 -2.29 47.73
CA SER A 599 10.93 -2.30 47.55
C SER A 599 11.53 -1.07 48.24
N ALA A 600 12.39 -1.37 49.20
CA ALA A 600 13.25 -0.43 49.87
C ALA A 600 14.45 -0.10 48.96
N ALA A 601 14.84 1.18 48.98
CA ALA A 601 16.06 1.66 48.38
C ALA A 601 17.28 1.22 49.19
N THR A 602 18.31 0.70 48.52
CA THR A 602 19.66 0.54 49.09
C THR A 602 20.70 1.15 48.16
N HIS A 603 21.48 2.03 48.78
CA HIS A 603 22.63 2.74 48.25
C HIS A 603 23.71 1.82 47.67
N TRP A 604 24.28 2.23 46.54
CA TRP A 604 25.61 1.82 46.11
C TRP A 604 26.43 3.07 45.75
N HIS A 605 27.50 3.32 46.52
CA HIS A 605 28.59 4.21 46.16
C HIS A 605 29.61 3.45 45.31
N PRO A 606 30.26 4.12 44.35
CA PRO A 606 31.62 3.79 43.95
C PRO A 606 32.56 4.96 44.21
N GLY A 607 33.62 4.71 44.98
CA GLY A 607 34.79 5.58 45.03
C GLY A 607 35.83 5.09 44.02
N PHE A 608 36.34 5.99 43.18
CA PHE A 608 37.68 5.91 42.60
C PHE A 608 38.22 7.31 42.33
N MET A 609 39.55 7.40 42.38
CA MET A 609 40.36 8.55 42.74
C MET A 609 40.45 9.68 41.70
N ALA A 610 40.75 10.86 42.23
CA ALA A 610 41.02 12.09 41.50
C ALA A 610 42.34 12.05 40.71
N GLY A 611 42.30 12.62 39.50
CA GLY A 611 43.48 12.98 38.71
C GLY A 611 43.15 14.02 37.65
N GLY A 612 43.75 15.21 37.77
CA GLY A 612 43.94 16.18 36.66
C GLY A 612 42.79 17.15 36.35
N ARG A 613 42.85 18.36 36.92
CA ARG A 613 42.10 19.53 36.43
C ARG A 613 42.54 19.88 35.00
N LYS A 614 41.69 19.62 34.00
CA LYS A 614 41.67 20.42 32.76
C LYS A 614 40.54 21.45 32.86
N ALA A 615 40.84 22.67 32.45
CA ALA A 615 39.94 23.81 32.50
C ALA A 615 38.60 23.51 31.79
N LYS A 616 37.49 23.97 32.39
CA LYS A 616 36.16 23.96 31.75
C LYS A 616 36.26 24.74 30.43
N PRO A 617 35.79 24.20 29.30
CA PRO A 617 35.58 25.01 28.10
C PRO A 617 34.52 26.07 28.42
N THR A 618 34.84 27.33 28.19
CA THR A 618 33.86 28.43 28.15
C THR A 618 32.77 28.07 27.12
N LEU A 619 31.51 28.08 27.55
CA LEU A 619 30.35 27.97 26.65
C LEU A 619 30.44 29.10 25.60
N PRO A 620 30.25 28.83 24.30
CA PRO A 620 30.18 29.89 23.30
C PRO A 620 29.06 30.87 23.64
N ALA A 621 29.28 32.16 23.40
CA ALA A 621 28.30 33.22 23.63
C ALA A 621 27.04 32.95 22.78
N ARG A 622 25.86 33.21 23.36
CA ARG A 622 24.57 32.99 22.68
C ARG A 622 24.41 33.99 21.52
N PRO A 623 23.98 33.54 20.32
CA PRO A 623 23.65 34.44 19.21
C PRO A 623 22.54 35.42 19.61
N THR A 624 22.80 36.73 19.46
CA THR A 624 21.82 37.81 19.72
C THR A 624 20.86 38.02 18.54
N ASN A 625 21.27 37.63 17.33
CA ASN A 625 20.51 37.76 16.10
C ASN A 625 19.98 36.41 15.64
N THR A 626 18.72 36.37 15.17
CA THR A 626 18.10 35.19 14.56
C THR A 626 17.58 35.54 13.16
N LEU A 627 18.15 34.92 12.13
CA LEU A 627 17.63 34.96 10.76
C LEU A 627 16.50 33.94 10.62
N ILE A 628 15.36 34.36 10.08
CA ILE A 628 14.20 33.49 9.84
C ILE A 628 13.99 33.38 8.35
N VAL A 629 13.93 32.13 7.88
CA VAL A 629 13.71 31.82 6.47
C VAL A 629 12.49 30.90 6.32
N ASP A 630 11.47 31.38 5.62
CA ASP A 630 10.35 30.55 5.14
C ASP A 630 10.59 30.16 3.68
N ASN A 631 11.07 28.94 3.44
CA ASN A 631 11.49 28.47 2.11
C ASN A 631 10.31 27.94 1.26
N GLY A 632 9.42 28.83 0.87
CA GLY A 632 8.30 28.49 -0.01
C GLY A 632 8.73 28.21 -1.46
N ALA A 633 7.95 27.38 -2.16
CA ALA A 633 8.23 26.98 -3.55
C ALA A 633 8.02 28.11 -4.58
N TYR A 634 7.10 29.04 -4.31
CA TYR A 634 6.82 30.18 -5.18
C TYR A 634 7.60 31.41 -4.76
N THR A 635 7.49 31.75 -3.47
CA THR A 635 8.22 32.81 -2.79
C THR A 635 8.86 32.27 -1.53
N PHE A 636 10.09 32.69 -1.27
CA PHE A 636 10.72 32.51 0.03
C PHE A 636 10.66 33.84 0.80
N LYS A 637 10.65 33.78 2.13
CA LYS A 637 10.63 34.97 2.97
C LYS A 637 11.80 34.96 3.93
N ALA A 638 12.45 36.10 4.10
CA ALA A 638 13.60 36.25 4.98
C ALA A 638 13.54 37.54 5.78
N GLY A 639 14.02 37.50 7.02
CA GLY A 639 14.14 38.67 7.89
C GLY A 639 14.86 38.34 9.20
N ILE A 640 15.33 39.37 9.91
CA ILE A 640 16.14 39.22 11.12
C ILE A 640 15.32 39.63 12.35
N VAL A 641 15.40 38.81 13.39
CA VAL A 641 14.94 39.14 14.74
C VAL A 641 16.17 39.43 15.60
N ALA A 642 16.26 40.66 16.12
CA ALA A 642 17.37 41.12 16.94
C ALA A 642 16.84 41.85 18.17
N ASN A 643 17.34 41.52 19.37
CA ASN A 643 16.95 42.16 20.63
C ASN A 643 15.42 42.23 20.87
N GLY A 644 14.67 41.21 20.42
CA GLY A 644 13.19 41.16 20.52
C GLY A 644 12.45 42.04 19.51
N HIS A 645 13.15 42.76 18.64
CA HIS A 645 12.57 43.48 17.52
C HIS A 645 12.42 42.53 16.32
N VAL A 646 11.21 42.41 15.79
CA VAL A 646 10.89 41.61 14.60
C VAL A 646 10.82 42.54 13.39
N SER A 647 11.72 42.37 12.42
CA SER A 647 11.68 43.11 11.16
C SER A 647 10.50 42.69 10.28
N GLU A 648 10.08 43.53 9.34
CA GLU A 648 9.20 43.06 8.26
C GLU A 648 9.93 42.04 7.37
N PRO A 649 9.28 40.93 6.98
CA PRO A 649 9.91 39.95 6.11
C PRO A 649 10.00 40.45 4.66
N ARG A 650 11.16 40.27 4.02
CA ARG A 650 11.26 40.34 2.56
C ARG A 650 10.55 39.14 1.97
N VAL A 651 9.61 39.38 1.04
CA VAL A 651 8.99 38.33 0.23
C VAL A 651 9.59 38.36 -1.17
N VAL A 652 10.28 37.28 -1.54
CA VAL A 652 11.06 37.23 -2.79
C VAL A 652 10.66 36.01 -3.62
N PRO A 653 10.53 36.12 -4.95
CA PRO A 653 10.34 34.97 -5.82
C PRO A 653 11.44 33.92 -5.62
N ASN A 654 11.06 32.67 -5.35
CA ASN A 654 12.01 31.57 -5.22
C ASN A 654 12.23 30.89 -6.58
N CYS A 655 12.91 31.59 -7.49
CA CYS A 655 13.19 31.11 -8.83
C CYS A 655 14.39 31.81 -9.47
N ILE A 656 14.95 31.12 -10.46
CA ILE A 656 15.82 31.67 -11.50
C ILE A 656 14.98 31.74 -12.78
N ALA A 657 14.87 32.92 -13.37
CA ALA A 657 14.11 33.13 -14.59
C ALA A 657 15.03 33.51 -15.75
N ARG A 658 14.69 33.08 -16.96
CA ARG A 658 15.42 33.42 -18.19
C ARG A 658 14.44 33.96 -19.24
N ASP A 659 14.73 35.13 -19.79
CA ASP A 659 13.95 35.74 -20.86
C ASP A 659 14.31 35.19 -22.25
N ARG A 660 13.57 35.65 -23.28
CA ARG A 660 13.81 35.28 -24.69
C ARG A 660 15.20 35.68 -25.19
N SER A 661 15.77 36.76 -24.64
CA SER A 661 17.13 37.23 -24.93
C SER A 661 18.22 36.46 -24.15
N ARG A 662 17.83 35.40 -23.42
CA ARG A 662 18.67 34.58 -22.55
C ARG A 662 19.28 35.34 -21.36
N LYS A 663 18.76 36.52 -21.04
CA LYS A 663 19.13 37.24 -19.82
C LYS A 663 18.54 36.50 -18.63
N VAL A 664 19.39 36.26 -17.62
CA VAL A 664 19.02 35.57 -16.39
C VAL A 664 18.64 36.60 -15.34
N TYR A 665 17.56 36.31 -14.62
CA TYR A 665 17.06 37.10 -13.51
C TYR A 665 16.97 36.18 -12.29
N LEU A 666 17.58 36.60 -11.20
CA LEU A 666 17.58 35.85 -9.96
C LEU A 666 16.65 36.49 -8.93
N GLY A 667 15.71 35.72 -8.39
CA GLY A 667 14.86 36.16 -7.28
C GLY A 667 14.16 37.49 -7.53
N SER A 668 14.52 38.51 -6.75
CA SER A 668 13.91 39.84 -6.83
C SER A 668 14.24 40.61 -8.11
N GLU A 669 15.30 40.22 -8.83
CA GLU A 669 15.67 40.86 -10.10
C GLU A 669 14.63 40.68 -11.20
N ILE A 670 13.74 39.71 -11.07
CA ILE A 670 12.64 39.53 -12.02
C ILE A 670 11.76 40.79 -12.14
N ALA A 671 11.71 41.65 -11.12
CA ALA A 671 11.03 42.93 -11.18
C ALA A 671 11.65 43.91 -12.21
N LYS A 672 12.92 43.69 -12.59
CA LYS A 672 13.61 44.43 -13.66
C LYS A 672 13.22 43.93 -15.06
N CYS A 673 12.53 42.79 -15.16
CA CYS A 673 12.03 42.27 -16.42
C CYS A 673 10.87 43.14 -16.92
N ARG A 674 10.93 43.56 -18.18
CA ARG A 674 9.88 44.40 -18.80
C ARG A 674 8.90 43.59 -19.63
N ASP A 675 9.36 42.47 -20.19
CA ASP A 675 8.57 41.55 -21.01
C ASP A 675 8.51 40.20 -20.31
N PHE A 676 7.30 39.82 -19.88
CA PHE A 676 7.07 38.55 -19.19
C PHE A 676 6.72 37.40 -20.14
N GLY A 677 6.74 37.66 -21.45
CA GLY A 677 6.45 36.70 -22.51
C GLY A 677 7.48 35.58 -22.61
N GLU A 678 7.02 34.33 -22.61
CA GLU A 678 7.85 33.12 -22.70
C GLU A 678 9.00 33.04 -21.67
N LEU A 679 8.83 33.61 -20.47
CA LEU A 679 9.81 33.47 -19.39
C LEU A 679 9.96 32.01 -18.97
N GLN A 680 11.21 31.52 -18.99
CA GLN A 680 11.54 30.17 -18.53
C GLN A 680 11.93 30.20 -17.05
N PHE A 681 11.19 29.46 -16.23
CA PHE A 681 11.45 29.38 -14.78
C PHE A 681 12.15 28.08 -14.41
N ARG A 682 13.24 28.19 -13.65
CA ARG A 682 13.85 27.09 -12.88
C ARG A 682 13.65 27.38 -11.40
N ARG A 683 13.05 26.43 -10.68
CA ARG A 683 12.81 26.56 -9.23
C ARG A 683 13.61 25.51 -8.48
N PRO A 684 14.21 25.84 -7.33
CA PRO A 684 14.96 24.88 -6.53
C PRO A 684 14.06 23.89 -5.77
N VAL A 685 12.75 24.20 -5.67
CA VAL A 685 11.77 23.43 -4.91
C VAL A 685 10.88 22.60 -5.83
N GLU A 686 10.81 21.29 -5.56
CA GLU A 686 9.89 20.36 -6.22
C GLU A 686 8.97 19.69 -5.20
N ARG A 687 7.67 19.65 -5.50
CA ARG A 687 6.61 19.09 -4.62
C ARG A 687 6.61 19.65 -3.18
N GLY A 688 7.28 20.77 -2.94
CA GLY A 688 7.40 21.43 -1.64
C GLY A 688 8.78 21.29 -0.99
N PHE A 689 9.66 20.42 -1.48
CA PHE A 689 10.98 20.19 -0.91
C PHE A 689 12.08 20.78 -1.80
N ILE A 690 13.14 21.29 -1.18
CA ILE A 690 14.32 21.79 -1.90
C ILE A 690 15.08 20.58 -2.44
N VAL A 691 15.14 20.44 -3.75
CA VAL A 691 15.82 19.33 -4.44
C VAL A 691 17.09 19.78 -5.16
N ASN A 692 17.21 21.09 -5.43
CA ASN A 692 18.38 21.68 -6.08
C ASN A 692 18.95 22.80 -5.20
N TRP A 693 19.91 22.43 -4.36
CA TRP A 693 20.59 23.38 -3.48
C TRP A 693 21.52 24.33 -4.20
N GLU A 694 22.09 23.97 -5.35
CA GLU A 694 22.91 24.90 -6.15
C GLU A 694 22.10 26.14 -6.55
N ALA A 695 20.90 25.93 -7.10
CA ALA A 695 20.00 27.02 -7.45
C ALA A 695 19.45 27.75 -6.20
N GLN A 696 19.21 27.04 -5.10
CA GLN A 696 18.75 27.67 -3.85
C GLN A 696 19.84 28.56 -3.24
N LYS A 697 21.11 28.14 -3.32
CA LYS A 697 22.26 28.89 -2.83
C LYS A 697 22.45 30.18 -3.60
N GLU A 698 22.42 30.15 -4.94
CA GLU A 698 22.50 31.37 -5.73
C GLU A 698 21.46 32.40 -5.25
N ILE A 699 20.21 31.95 -5.06
CA ILE A 699 19.11 32.80 -4.54
C ILE A 699 19.41 33.33 -3.14
N TRP A 700 19.90 32.48 -2.23
CA TRP A 700 20.24 32.87 -0.86
C TRP A 700 21.43 33.85 -0.81
N ASP A 701 22.50 33.60 -1.56
CA ASP A 701 23.67 34.47 -1.66
C ASP A 701 23.26 35.91 -2.00
N GLN A 702 22.47 36.08 -3.06
CA GLN A 702 22.02 37.40 -3.49
C GLN A 702 21.02 38.04 -2.53
N GLU A 703 20.04 37.28 -2.05
CA GLU A 703 18.86 37.87 -1.39
C GLU A 703 18.98 37.91 0.14
N ILE A 704 19.84 37.08 0.73
CA ILE A 704 20.11 37.07 2.17
C ILE A 704 21.44 37.78 2.44
N PHE A 705 22.53 37.42 1.74
CA PHE A 705 23.87 37.83 2.13
C PHE A 705 24.37 39.12 1.44
N ASP A 706 23.97 39.36 0.19
CA ASP A 706 24.30 40.60 -0.52
C ASP A 706 23.33 41.75 -0.23
N ASN A 707 22.15 41.45 0.33
CA ASN A 707 21.12 42.45 0.59
C ASN A 707 21.24 43.06 1.99
N ALA A 708 21.35 44.39 2.08
CA ALA A 708 21.55 45.09 3.35
C ALA A 708 20.45 44.85 4.42
N ALA A 709 19.21 44.53 4.04
CA ALA A 709 18.10 44.34 4.98
C ALA A 709 18.12 42.98 5.70
N THR A 710 18.74 41.98 5.09
CA THR A 710 18.77 40.58 5.55
C THR A 710 20.19 40.08 5.80
N LYS A 711 21.21 40.90 5.48
CA LYS A 711 22.62 40.60 5.67
C LYS A 711 22.93 40.34 7.13
N CYS A 712 23.46 39.15 7.37
CA CYS A 712 23.97 38.73 8.66
C CYS A 712 25.28 37.95 8.48
N ASP A 713 26.11 37.93 9.51
CA ASP A 713 27.23 36.98 9.59
C ASP A 713 26.67 35.64 10.12
N PRO A 714 26.69 34.55 9.33
CA PRO A 714 26.23 33.24 9.79
C PRO A 714 26.94 32.79 11.08
N ALA A 715 28.23 33.05 11.24
CA ALA A 715 29.03 32.58 12.36
C ALA A 715 28.60 33.18 13.72
N GLU A 716 27.84 34.28 13.69
CA GLU A 716 27.30 34.95 14.87
C GLU A 716 25.76 34.89 14.94
N THR A 717 25.10 34.26 13.97
CA THR A 717 23.64 34.32 13.79
C THR A 717 22.99 32.94 13.93
N ARG A 718 21.81 32.90 14.55
CA ARG A 718 20.93 31.72 14.57
C ARG A 718 20.07 31.67 13.31
N LEU A 719 19.88 30.50 12.70
CA LEU A 719 18.92 30.29 11.63
C LEU A 719 17.67 29.54 12.13
N ILE A 720 16.48 30.05 11.84
CA ILE A 720 15.22 29.29 11.90
C ILE A 720 14.69 29.10 10.49
N LEU A 721 14.54 27.84 10.08
CA LEU A 721 14.15 27.45 8.74
C LEU A 721 12.82 26.69 8.74
N SER A 722 11.92 27.05 7.82
CA SER A 722 10.68 26.32 7.60
C SER A 722 10.84 25.16 6.61
N GLU A 723 10.17 24.03 6.90
CA GLU A 723 9.99 22.94 5.95
C GLU A 723 8.55 22.37 5.99
N PRO A 724 8.03 21.84 4.86
CA PRO A 724 6.77 21.11 4.90
C PRO A 724 6.91 19.77 5.65
N PRO A 725 5.80 19.20 6.16
CA PRO A 725 5.84 17.93 6.89
C PRO A 725 6.28 16.76 5.99
N ASN A 726 6.81 15.71 6.62
CA ASN A 726 7.24 14.46 5.97
C ASN A 726 8.37 14.67 4.93
N GLY A 727 9.33 15.54 5.23
CA GLY A 727 10.57 15.67 4.46
C GLY A 727 11.37 14.37 4.43
N LEU A 728 11.95 14.06 3.27
CA LEU A 728 12.84 12.92 3.14
C LEU A 728 14.11 13.20 3.97
N PRO A 729 14.57 12.26 4.82
CA PRO A 729 15.79 12.43 5.62
C PRO A 729 17.00 12.86 4.77
N ALA A 730 17.08 12.36 3.53
CA ALA A 730 18.12 12.75 2.60
C ALA A 730 18.17 14.23 2.23
N LEU A 731 17.01 14.81 1.95
CA LEU A 731 16.91 16.24 1.64
C LEU A 731 17.15 17.09 2.89
N GLN A 732 16.76 16.55 4.03
CA GLN A 732 16.95 17.15 5.34
C GLN A 732 18.44 17.21 5.72
N THR A 733 19.18 16.11 5.60
CA THR A 733 20.62 16.06 5.86
C THR A 733 21.38 16.96 4.91
N ASN A 734 21.02 16.99 3.61
CA ASN A 734 21.63 17.91 2.66
C ASN A 734 21.40 19.38 3.05
N CYS A 735 20.17 19.72 3.46
CA CYS A 735 19.87 21.04 4.01
C CYS A 735 20.75 21.36 5.24
N ASP A 736 20.91 20.40 6.15
CA ASP A 736 21.67 20.59 7.39
C ASP A 736 23.17 20.79 7.11
N GLN A 737 23.71 20.05 6.13
CA GLN A 737 25.08 20.21 5.62
C GLN A 737 25.30 21.59 4.99
N VAL A 738 24.41 22.04 4.11
CA VAL A 738 24.53 23.38 3.50
C VAL A 738 24.52 24.47 4.58
N VAL A 739 23.64 24.35 5.58
CA VAL A 739 23.55 25.34 6.67
C VAL A 739 24.81 25.39 7.54
N PHE A 740 25.36 24.24 7.96
CA PHE A 740 26.49 24.20 8.89
C PHE A 740 27.87 24.17 8.23
N GLU A 741 28.04 23.38 7.17
CA GLU A 741 29.33 23.17 6.52
C GLU A 741 29.66 24.28 5.52
N GLU A 742 28.67 24.73 4.73
CA GLU A 742 28.91 25.77 3.73
C GLU A 742 28.72 27.18 4.29
N TYR A 743 27.55 27.49 4.84
CA TYR A 743 27.29 28.83 5.38
C TYR A 743 27.85 29.04 6.78
N GLY A 744 27.97 27.99 7.60
CA GLY A 744 28.62 28.09 8.91
C GLY A 744 27.80 28.76 9.99
N PHE A 745 26.46 28.63 9.97
CA PHE A 745 25.59 29.25 10.97
C PHE A 745 25.93 28.85 12.42
N ALA A 746 25.87 29.80 13.36
CA ALA A 746 26.21 29.59 14.77
C ALA A 746 25.29 28.55 15.45
N SER A 747 24.00 28.65 15.17
CA SER A 747 22.99 27.66 15.59
C SER A 747 21.82 27.62 14.62
N TYR A 748 21.07 26.53 14.63
CA TYR A 748 20.07 26.23 13.60
C TYR A 748 18.88 25.47 14.20
N TYR A 749 17.67 25.81 13.76
CA TYR A 749 16.45 25.05 13.99
C TYR A 749 15.65 24.94 12.69
N ARG A 750 15.31 23.72 12.28
CA ARG A 750 14.34 23.46 11.21
C ARG A 750 13.03 22.97 11.80
N GLY A 751 11.95 23.68 11.47
CA GLY A 751 10.62 23.39 11.99
C GLY A 751 9.59 23.24 10.88
N ILE A 752 8.55 22.47 11.17
CA ILE A 752 7.45 22.25 10.22
C ILE A 752 6.62 23.54 10.08
N ASN A 753 6.35 23.97 8.85
CA ASN A 753 5.62 25.21 8.53
C ASN A 753 4.35 25.40 9.38
N SER A 754 3.53 24.36 9.51
CA SER A 754 2.28 24.43 10.28
C SER A 754 2.50 24.69 11.78
N THR A 755 3.58 24.17 12.36
CA THR A 755 3.91 24.33 13.79
C THR A 755 4.15 25.78 14.16
N PHE A 756 4.78 26.56 13.27
CA PHE A 756 5.01 27.98 13.53
C PHE A 756 3.71 28.77 13.69
N ASN A 757 2.63 28.38 13.01
CA ASN A 757 1.35 29.06 13.13
C ASN A 757 0.69 28.90 14.50
N ALA A 758 1.13 27.94 15.32
CA ALA A 758 0.67 27.80 16.70
C ALA A 758 1.19 28.94 17.61
N TYR A 759 2.22 29.68 17.19
CA TYR A 759 2.81 30.78 17.96
C TYR A 759 2.18 32.15 17.64
N HIS A 760 0.99 32.15 17.03
CA HIS A 760 0.16 33.34 16.85
C HIS A 760 -0.83 33.53 17.99
N ASP A 761 -1.40 34.74 18.11
CA ASP A 761 -2.58 34.95 18.94
C ASP A 761 -3.84 34.42 18.23
N VAL A 762 -4.04 33.11 18.37
CA VAL A 762 -5.14 32.38 17.73
C VAL A 762 -6.51 32.88 18.18
N GLN A 763 -6.66 33.28 19.44
CA GLN A 763 -7.96 33.72 19.98
C GLN A 763 -8.42 35.02 19.33
N ASN A 764 -7.49 35.92 19.03
CA ASN A 764 -7.77 37.16 18.31
C ASN A 764 -8.24 36.88 16.87
N LEU A 765 -7.67 35.85 16.19
CA LEU A 765 -8.12 35.45 14.85
C LEU A 765 -9.60 35.05 14.82
N PHE A 766 -10.10 34.43 15.89
CA PHE A 766 -11.51 34.05 16.04
C PHE A 766 -12.36 35.09 16.78
N ARG A 767 -11.83 36.30 17.05
CA ARG A 767 -12.51 37.41 17.75
C ARG A 767 -13.10 37.00 19.11
N THR A 768 -12.41 36.14 19.84
CA THR A 768 -12.81 35.75 21.20
C THR A 768 -12.24 36.77 22.20
N PRO A 769 -13.04 37.35 23.13
CA PRO A 769 -12.56 38.41 24.03
C PRO A 769 -11.41 37.91 24.92
N LYS A 770 -10.36 38.73 25.05
CA LYS A 770 -9.29 38.56 26.06
C LYS A 770 -9.30 39.72 27.03
N GLU A 771 -9.00 39.44 28.30
CA GLU A 771 -8.83 40.47 29.34
C GLU A 771 -7.50 41.23 29.22
N THR A 772 -6.54 40.78 28.39
CA THR A 772 -5.28 41.50 28.11
C THR A 772 -4.63 41.09 26.77
N PRO A 773 -4.09 42.03 25.97
CA PRO A 773 -3.32 41.73 24.77
C PRO A 773 -1.86 41.42 25.13
N THR A 774 -1.52 40.14 25.32
CA THR A 774 -0.14 39.66 25.46
C THR A 774 0.25 38.87 24.23
N ALA A 775 1.44 39.15 23.68
CA ALA A 775 2.09 38.27 22.70
C ALA A 775 2.16 36.85 23.31
N ALA A 776 1.80 35.85 22.52
CA ALA A 776 1.69 34.48 23.01
C ALA A 776 3.08 33.92 23.31
N ASN A 777 3.49 33.96 24.58
CA ASN A 777 4.72 33.30 25.06
C ASN A 777 4.59 31.76 25.06
N VAL A 778 3.43 31.21 24.70
CA VAL A 778 3.11 29.77 24.70
C VAL A 778 2.34 29.46 23.42
N PRO A 779 2.61 28.34 22.72
CA PRO A 779 1.85 27.97 21.54
C PRO A 779 0.40 27.64 21.88
N ALA A 780 -0.48 27.76 20.89
CA ALA A 780 -1.86 27.35 21.01
C ALA A 780 -1.99 25.88 21.46
N GLU A 781 -2.89 25.64 22.42
CA GLU A 781 -3.08 24.31 23.00
C GLU A 781 -3.63 23.32 21.98
N VAL A 782 -4.60 23.72 21.15
CA VAL A 782 -5.19 22.87 20.11
C VAL A 782 -5.52 23.72 18.89
N MET A 783 -5.13 23.27 17.71
CA MET A 783 -5.40 23.95 16.44
C MET A 783 -5.35 22.97 15.27
N LEU A 784 -6.18 23.17 14.26
CA LEU A 784 -6.04 22.50 12.96
C LEU A 784 -5.55 23.51 11.92
N VAL A 785 -4.32 23.34 11.41
CA VAL A 785 -3.76 24.21 10.37
C VAL A 785 -4.03 23.62 9.00
N VAL A 786 -4.58 24.42 8.09
CA VAL A 786 -4.71 24.09 6.67
C VAL A 786 -3.79 25.02 5.88
N ASP A 787 -2.66 24.51 5.39
CA ASP A 787 -1.71 25.29 4.60
C ASP A 787 -1.90 24.97 3.11
N SER A 788 -2.54 25.87 2.36
CA SER A 788 -2.76 25.74 0.92
C SER A 788 -1.79 26.61 0.12
N GLY A 789 -0.63 26.03 -0.20
CA GLY A 789 0.49 26.71 -0.84
C GLY A 789 0.59 26.49 -2.36
N TYR A 790 1.75 26.86 -2.91
CA TYR A 790 2.00 26.74 -4.35
C TYR A 790 2.17 25.30 -4.83
N SER A 791 2.84 24.44 -4.04
CA SER A 791 3.16 23.07 -4.47
C SER A 791 2.08 22.05 -4.10
N HIS A 792 1.45 22.21 -2.94
CA HIS A 792 0.49 21.26 -2.37
C HIS A 792 -0.33 21.96 -1.27
N THR A 793 -1.32 21.25 -0.73
CA THR A 793 -2.09 21.65 0.44
C THR A 793 -1.91 20.63 1.56
N THR A 794 -1.68 21.06 2.80
CA THR A 794 -1.59 20.17 3.97
C THR A 794 -2.64 20.48 5.03
N VAL A 795 -3.03 19.45 5.78
CA VAL A 795 -3.90 19.52 6.95
C VAL A 795 -3.13 18.95 8.13
N SER A 796 -2.82 19.79 9.11
CA SER A 796 -1.94 19.48 10.24
C SER A 796 -2.66 19.76 11.57
N PRO A 797 -3.18 18.73 12.26
CA PRO A 797 -3.69 18.88 13.61
C PRO A 797 -2.51 19.06 14.59
N LEU A 798 -2.59 20.11 15.40
CA LEU A 798 -1.57 20.49 16.36
C LEU A 798 -2.12 20.40 17.79
N LEU A 799 -1.32 19.85 18.70
CA LEU A 799 -1.54 19.82 20.14
C LEU A 799 -0.32 20.46 20.83
N ARG A 800 -0.52 21.59 21.51
CA ARG A 800 0.51 22.37 22.19
C ARG A 800 1.67 22.75 21.27
N GLY A 801 1.33 23.17 20.05
CA GLY A 801 2.27 23.48 18.97
C GLY A 801 2.92 22.26 18.29
N GLN A 802 2.73 21.04 18.80
CA GLN A 802 3.29 19.83 18.18
C GLN A 802 2.31 19.20 17.20
N PRO A 803 2.75 18.80 15.99
CA PRO A 803 1.89 18.14 15.03
C PRO A 803 1.62 16.68 15.44
N LEU A 804 0.35 16.27 15.35
CA LEU A 804 -0.04 14.88 15.52
C LEU A 804 0.23 14.14 14.19
N HIS A 805 1.48 13.68 14.01
CA HIS A 805 2.00 13.17 12.74
C HIS A 805 1.12 12.11 12.07
N SER A 806 0.53 11.17 12.83
CA SER A 806 -0.36 10.12 12.28
C SER A 806 -1.62 10.67 11.60
N ALA A 807 -2.03 11.89 11.97
CA ALA A 807 -3.21 12.57 11.47
C ALA A 807 -2.89 13.69 10.46
N VAL A 808 -1.61 13.95 10.16
CA VAL A 808 -1.24 14.89 9.09
C VAL A 808 -1.68 14.32 7.75
N ARG A 809 -2.31 15.15 6.91
CA ARG A 809 -2.78 14.77 5.59
C ARG A 809 -2.32 15.78 4.54
N ARG A 810 -2.11 15.30 3.32
CA ARG A 810 -1.62 16.11 2.19
C ARG A 810 -2.50 15.86 0.96
N LEU A 811 -2.85 16.95 0.29
CA LEU A 811 -3.46 17.00 -1.03
C LEU A 811 -2.43 17.54 -2.01
N ASP A 812 -2.16 16.83 -3.11
CA ASP A 812 -1.17 17.24 -4.12
C ASP A 812 -1.69 18.30 -5.09
N VAL A 813 -2.73 19.03 -4.67
CA VAL A 813 -3.26 20.21 -5.36
C VAL A 813 -2.71 21.46 -4.69
N GLY A 814 -1.97 22.25 -5.46
CA GLY A 814 -1.45 23.55 -5.07
C GLY A 814 -1.51 24.55 -6.23
N GLY A 815 -1.10 25.80 -5.98
CA GLY A 815 -1.18 26.89 -6.95
C GLY A 815 -0.48 26.63 -8.29
N LYS A 816 0.59 25.83 -8.34
CA LYS A 816 1.27 25.39 -9.57
C LYS A 816 0.34 24.58 -10.46
N LEU A 817 -0.35 23.60 -9.88
CA LEU A 817 -1.28 22.75 -10.59
C LEU A 817 -2.46 23.57 -11.14
N LEU A 818 -3.01 24.46 -10.33
CA LEU A 818 -4.10 25.35 -10.72
C LEU A 818 -3.70 26.25 -11.89
N THR A 819 -2.51 26.83 -11.85
CA THR A 819 -1.98 27.69 -12.92
C THR A 819 -1.77 26.90 -14.21
N ASN A 820 -1.18 25.70 -14.13
CA ASN A 820 -0.99 24.83 -15.29
C ASN A 820 -2.32 24.36 -15.90
N TYR A 821 -3.30 24.05 -15.05
CA TYR A 821 -4.63 23.65 -15.49
C TYR A 821 -5.37 24.81 -16.17
N LEU A 822 -5.30 26.03 -15.61
CA LEU A 822 -5.83 27.23 -16.25
C LEU A 822 -5.16 27.47 -17.60
N ALA A 823 -3.82 27.39 -17.68
CA ALA A 823 -3.08 27.55 -18.93
C ALA A 823 -3.58 26.57 -20.01
N ARG A 824 -3.80 25.30 -19.64
CA ARG A 824 -4.36 24.28 -20.54
C ARG A 824 -5.77 24.64 -20.99
N LEU A 825 -6.65 25.06 -20.09
CA LEU A 825 -8.03 25.44 -20.44
C LEU A 825 -8.07 26.64 -21.39
N LEU A 826 -7.27 27.67 -21.13
CA LEU A 826 -7.14 28.84 -21.98
C LEU A 826 -6.61 28.46 -23.37
N SER A 827 -5.60 27.60 -23.42
CA SER A 827 -4.99 27.13 -24.68
C SER A 827 -5.94 26.33 -25.57
N LEU A 828 -6.94 25.68 -24.98
CA LEU A 828 -7.97 24.96 -25.74
C LEU A 828 -9.08 25.87 -26.27
N ARG A 829 -9.32 27.03 -25.63
CA ARG A 829 -10.46 27.91 -25.95
C ARG A 829 -10.07 29.19 -26.68
N HIS A 830 -8.86 29.65 -26.46
CA HIS A 830 -8.35 30.95 -26.90
C HIS A 830 -6.97 30.79 -27.56
N PHE A 831 -5.95 31.46 -27.03
CA PHE A 831 -4.56 31.41 -27.47
C PHE A 831 -3.77 30.38 -26.68
N ASP A 832 -2.70 29.85 -27.26
CA ASP A 832 -1.77 28.97 -26.56
C ASP A 832 -1.03 29.74 -25.45
N MET A 833 -1.45 29.53 -24.20
CA MET A 833 -0.89 30.15 -23.01
C MET A 833 0.04 29.21 -22.24
N ARG A 834 0.41 28.04 -22.81
CA ARG A 834 1.21 27.03 -22.09
C ARG A 834 2.60 27.54 -21.69
N ASN A 835 3.19 28.42 -22.49
CA ASN A 835 4.49 29.04 -22.22
C ASN A 835 4.38 30.34 -21.39
N GLU A 836 3.17 30.82 -21.15
CA GLU A 836 2.90 32.13 -20.52
C GLU A 836 2.52 32.02 -19.04
N THR A 837 3.25 31.17 -18.31
CA THR A 837 2.89 30.78 -16.93
C THR A 837 2.81 31.94 -15.95
N CYS A 838 3.63 32.99 -16.11
CA CYS A 838 3.60 34.18 -15.26
C CYS A 838 2.29 34.98 -15.45
N ILE A 839 1.90 35.19 -16.70
CA ILE A 839 0.66 35.90 -17.07
C ILE A 839 -0.56 35.08 -16.61
N VAL A 840 -0.55 33.76 -16.81
CA VAL A 840 -1.64 32.89 -16.35
C VAL A 840 -1.76 32.90 -14.83
N ASN A 841 -0.65 32.97 -14.09
CA ASN A 841 -0.69 33.09 -12.63
C ASN A 841 -1.32 34.43 -12.19
N GLU A 842 -0.94 35.54 -12.81
CA GLU A 842 -1.55 36.86 -12.56
C GLU A 842 -3.05 36.84 -12.86
N MET A 843 -3.44 36.23 -13.98
CA MET A 843 -4.83 36.08 -14.37
C MET A 843 -5.62 35.23 -13.36
N LYS A 844 -5.04 34.12 -12.89
CA LYS A 844 -5.65 33.29 -11.84
C LYS A 844 -5.86 34.11 -10.56
N GLU A 845 -4.86 34.86 -10.12
CA GLU A 845 -4.95 35.70 -8.91
C GLU A 845 -5.96 36.84 -9.05
N ALA A 846 -6.10 37.43 -10.26
CA ALA A 846 -7.02 38.52 -10.50
C ALA A 846 -8.47 38.08 -10.79
N ALA A 847 -8.67 36.90 -11.39
CA ALA A 847 -9.97 36.50 -11.94
C ALA A 847 -10.64 35.34 -11.22
N CYS A 848 -9.88 34.39 -10.66
CA CYS A 848 -10.45 33.17 -10.10
C CYS A 848 -10.98 33.36 -8.68
N TYR A 849 -12.01 32.59 -8.33
CA TYR A 849 -12.65 32.62 -7.01
C TYR A 849 -13.27 31.25 -6.68
N VAL A 850 -13.53 30.97 -5.41
CA VAL A 850 -14.22 29.76 -4.96
C VAL A 850 -15.72 30.04 -4.85
N THR A 851 -16.52 29.31 -5.62
CA THR A 851 -17.99 29.43 -5.57
C THR A 851 -18.59 28.65 -4.38
N LEU A 852 -19.71 29.11 -3.85
CA LEU A 852 -20.48 28.44 -2.78
C LEU A 852 -21.48 27.41 -3.32
N ASP A 853 -21.82 27.50 -4.60
CA ASP A 853 -22.74 26.59 -5.30
C ASP A 853 -22.23 26.38 -6.74
N PHE A 854 -21.35 25.39 -6.86
CA PHE A 854 -20.70 25.05 -8.11
C PHE A 854 -21.70 24.70 -9.23
N LYS A 855 -22.74 23.93 -8.90
CA LYS A 855 -23.73 23.47 -9.87
C LYS A 855 -24.53 24.65 -10.44
N SER A 856 -24.97 25.56 -9.59
CA SER A 856 -25.73 26.75 -10.00
C SER A 856 -24.90 27.68 -10.90
N ASP A 857 -23.64 27.94 -10.54
CA ASP A 857 -22.77 28.81 -11.34
C ASP A 857 -22.33 28.14 -12.66
N LEU A 858 -22.20 26.81 -12.68
CA LEU A 858 -21.97 26.05 -13.91
C LEU A 858 -23.16 26.16 -14.87
N GLU A 859 -24.39 26.05 -14.39
CA GLU A 859 -25.61 26.22 -15.20
C GLU A 859 -25.72 27.64 -15.80
N LYS A 860 -25.38 28.68 -15.03
CA LYS A 860 -25.38 30.07 -15.52
C LYS A 860 -24.38 30.31 -16.65
N THR A 861 -23.27 29.56 -16.64
CA THR A 861 -22.21 29.66 -17.65
C THR A 861 -22.36 28.68 -18.81
N TRP A 862 -23.38 27.81 -18.78
CA TRP A 862 -23.66 26.88 -19.87
C TRP A 862 -24.33 27.58 -21.07
N LYS A 863 -23.76 27.36 -22.26
CA LYS A 863 -24.21 27.98 -23.51
C LYS A 863 -25.61 27.53 -23.96
N GLY A 864 -26.01 26.30 -23.62
CA GLY A 864 -27.17 25.61 -24.17
C GLY A 864 -26.81 24.63 -25.28
N THR A 865 -27.80 23.91 -25.80
CA THR A 865 -27.69 22.99 -26.94
C THR A 865 -27.45 23.73 -28.25
N ARG A 866 -26.93 23.03 -29.27
CA ARG A 866 -26.44 23.62 -30.53
C ARG A 866 -27.52 24.45 -31.23
N GLY A 867 -27.35 25.78 -31.24
CA GLY A 867 -28.27 26.74 -31.89
C GLY A 867 -28.95 27.68 -30.91
N GLU A 868 -29.10 27.26 -29.64
CA GLU A 868 -29.64 28.09 -28.57
C GLU A 868 -28.51 28.83 -27.84
N LYS A 869 -28.74 30.10 -27.52
CA LYS A 869 -27.88 30.87 -26.60
C LYS A 869 -28.75 31.30 -25.43
N ARG A 870 -28.53 30.67 -24.27
CA ARG A 870 -29.26 31.02 -23.05
C ARG A 870 -29.04 32.51 -22.69
N PRO A 871 -30.08 33.25 -22.24
CA PRO A 871 -29.93 34.65 -21.88
C PRO A 871 -28.83 34.91 -20.83
N SER A 872 -28.71 34.02 -19.83
CA SER A 872 -27.65 34.04 -18.80
C SER A 872 -26.24 33.92 -19.40
N TYR A 873 -26.07 33.05 -20.39
CA TYR A 873 -24.79 32.89 -21.09
C TYR A 873 -24.42 34.13 -21.92
N VAL A 874 -25.42 34.75 -22.53
CA VAL A 874 -25.24 35.95 -23.37
C VAL A 874 -24.90 37.17 -22.53
N SER A 875 -25.60 37.39 -21.42
CA SER A 875 -25.32 38.49 -20.49
C SER A 875 -24.06 38.27 -19.65
N GLY A 876 -23.55 37.03 -19.61
CA GLY A 876 -22.42 36.64 -18.76
C GLY A 876 -22.81 36.41 -17.30
N ALA A 877 -24.07 36.62 -16.92
CA ALA A 877 -24.64 36.36 -15.59
C ALA A 877 -23.81 36.90 -14.40
N GLY A 878 -23.05 37.98 -14.59
CA GLY A 878 -22.13 38.53 -13.58
C GLY A 878 -20.87 37.69 -13.31
N ILE A 879 -20.76 36.51 -13.93
CA ILE A 879 -19.66 35.56 -13.78
C ILE A 879 -18.61 35.77 -14.87
N VAL A 880 -19.00 36.19 -16.07
CA VAL A 880 -18.04 36.39 -17.16
C VAL A 880 -17.29 37.71 -16.97
N LYS A 881 -15.98 37.70 -17.21
CA LYS A 881 -15.12 38.89 -17.19
C LYS A 881 -14.14 38.83 -18.35
N ASP A 882 -13.70 39.99 -18.81
CA ASP A 882 -12.68 40.10 -19.84
C ASP A 882 -11.33 40.46 -19.19
N TYR A 883 -10.29 39.67 -19.47
CA TYR A 883 -8.92 39.95 -19.07
C TYR A 883 -8.15 40.49 -20.27
N VAL A 884 -7.68 41.73 -20.17
CA VAL A 884 -6.85 42.35 -21.22
C VAL A 884 -5.40 41.98 -20.96
N LEU A 885 -4.76 41.35 -21.95
CA LEU A 885 -3.37 40.93 -21.86
C LEU A 885 -2.45 42.16 -21.82
N PRO A 886 -1.30 42.06 -21.12
CA PRO A 886 -0.27 43.08 -21.19
C PRO A 886 0.32 43.17 -22.60
N ASP A 887 0.59 44.39 -23.07
CA ASP A 887 1.25 44.65 -24.37
C ASP A 887 2.75 44.92 -24.23
N PHE A 888 3.27 44.98 -22.99
CA PHE A 888 4.65 45.26 -22.60
C PHE A 888 5.26 46.58 -23.14
N HIS A 889 4.47 47.36 -23.88
CA HIS A 889 4.83 48.68 -24.38
C HIS A 889 4.19 49.80 -23.55
N THR A 890 2.89 49.67 -23.29
CA THR A 890 2.10 50.63 -22.49
C THR A 890 1.73 50.06 -21.13
N ARG A 891 1.52 48.74 -21.07
CA ARG A 891 1.02 48.00 -19.91
C ARG A 891 1.85 46.74 -19.68
N THR A 892 2.55 46.71 -18.55
CA THR A 892 3.35 45.55 -18.12
C THR A 892 2.54 44.49 -17.38
N ARG A 893 1.31 44.83 -16.97
CA ARG A 893 0.36 43.93 -16.29
C ARG A 893 -0.97 43.91 -17.00
N GLY A 894 -1.68 42.79 -16.90
CA GLY A 894 -3.01 42.68 -17.46
C GLY A 894 -4.05 43.40 -16.58
N SER A 895 -5.23 43.61 -17.13
CA SER A 895 -6.32 44.29 -16.41
C SER A 895 -7.64 43.56 -16.59
N MET A 896 -8.34 43.34 -15.47
CA MET A 896 -9.70 42.80 -15.47
C MET A 896 -10.71 43.88 -15.83
N ARG A 897 -11.68 43.52 -16.67
CA ARG A 897 -12.79 44.38 -17.09
C ARG A 897 -14.11 43.60 -16.99
N ASP A 898 -15.19 44.33 -16.73
CA ASP A 898 -16.52 43.75 -16.76
C ASP A 898 -16.89 43.32 -18.18
N TYR A 899 -17.51 42.14 -18.29
CA TYR A 899 -17.93 41.61 -19.58
C TYR A 899 -19.14 42.40 -20.11
N ASP A 900 -18.97 42.98 -21.29
CA ASP A 900 -20.04 43.65 -22.05
C ASP A 900 -20.34 42.87 -23.33
N PRO A 901 -21.53 42.26 -23.47
CA PRO A 901 -21.92 41.48 -24.64
C PRO A 901 -21.85 42.26 -25.97
N THR A 902 -22.13 43.57 -25.93
CA THR A 902 -22.15 44.43 -27.13
C THR A 902 -20.72 44.72 -27.58
N ARG A 903 -19.84 45.08 -26.64
CA ARG A 903 -18.41 45.29 -26.89
C ARG A 903 -17.72 44.00 -27.33
N HIS A 904 -18.00 42.87 -26.70
CA HIS A 904 -17.45 41.56 -27.09
C HIS A 904 -17.84 41.19 -28.53
N THR A 905 -19.10 41.43 -28.94
CA THR A 905 -19.54 41.17 -30.31
C THR A 905 -18.84 42.08 -31.34
N ARG A 906 -18.64 43.35 -30.99
CA ARG A 906 -17.91 44.32 -31.83
C ARG A 906 -16.42 43.98 -31.92
N ALA A 907 -15.77 43.71 -30.79
CA ALA A 907 -14.36 43.35 -30.70
C ALA A 907 -14.05 42.08 -31.49
N ARG A 908 -14.91 41.05 -31.43
CA ARG A 908 -14.74 39.82 -32.24
C ARG A 908 -14.83 40.08 -33.75
N LYS A 909 -15.69 41.01 -34.19
CA LYS A 909 -15.77 41.41 -35.61
C LYS A 909 -14.51 42.17 -36.05
N LEU A 910 -14.01 43.08 -35.21
CA LEU A 910 -12.78 43.84 -35.48
C LEU A 910 -11.54 42.94 -35.47
N ALA A 911 -11.44 42.00 -34.53
CA ALA A 911 -10.34 41.04 -34.45
C ALA A 911 -10.31 40.13 -35.69
N ALA A 912 -11.47 39.67 -36.16
CA ALA A 912 -11.58 38.91 -37.41
C ALA A 912 -11.20 39.73 -38.66
N ALA A 913 -11.22 41.07 -38.58
CA ALA A 913 -10.80 41.98 -39.63
C ALA A 913 -9.34 42.47 -39.45
N GLY A 914 -8.61 42.01 -38.41
CA GLY A 914 -7.23 42.42 -38.13
C GLY A 914 -7.10 43.87 -37.64
N GLN A 915 -8.16 44.46 -37.08
CA GLN A 915 -8.23 45.88 -36.70
C GLN A 915 -8.39 46.07 -35.17
N THR A 916 -7.65 45.32 -34.34
CA THR A 916 -7.71 45.44 -32.87
C THR A 916 -6.36 45.73 -32.26
N ASP A 917 -6.30 46.79 -31.45
CA ASP A 917 -5.10 47.21 -30.71
C ASP A 917 -4.95 46.53 -29.33
N GLU A 918 -5.94 45.73 -28.88
CA GLU A 918 -5.91 45.05 -27.58
C GLU A 918 -6.22 43.55 -27.72
N ASP A 919 -5.37 42.70 -27.13
CA ASP A 919 -5.65 41.28 -26.98
C ASP A 919 -6.44 41.00 -25.69
N VAL A 920 -7.62 40.40 -25.85
CA VAL A 920 -8.59 40.19 -24.76
C VAL A 920 -8.98 38.72 -24.64
N LEU A 921 -8.94 38.20 -23.41
CA LEU A 921 -9.36 36.86 -23.04
C LEU A 921 -10.64 36.91 -22.21
N THR A 922 -11.73 36.35 -22.74
CA THR A 922 -13.01 36.29 -22.03
C THR A 922 -13.05 35.07 -21.11
N LEU A 923 -12.96 35.32 -19.80
CA LEU A 923 -12.95 34.29 -18.77
C LEU A 923 -14.37 33.96 -18.29
N ARG A 924 -14.74 32.67 -18.38
CA ARG A 924 -16.06 32.14 -17.99
C ARG A 924 -15.97 31.21 -16.78
N ASN A 925 -16.29 29.93 -16.98
CA ASN A 925 -16.41 28.95 -15.88
C ASN A 925 -15.06 28.54 -15.28
N GLU A 926 -13.97 28.71 -16.01
CA GLU A 926 -12.60 28.53 -15.53
C GLU A 926 -12.29 29.40 -14.30
N ARG A 927 -12.98 30.54 -14.11
CA ARG A 927 -12.82 31.39 -12.93
C ARG A 927 -13.10 30.64 -11.62
N PHE A 928 -14.07 29.73 -11.61
CA PHE A 928 -14.42 28.94 -10.42
C PHE A 928 -14.13 27.44 -10.56
N ALA A 929 -14.07 26.91 -11.78
CA ALA A 929 -13.72 25.51 -12.04
C ALA A 929 -12.26 25.19 -11.76
N VAL A 930 -11.34 26.16 -11.91
CA VAL A 930 -9.94 25.93 -11.56
C VAL A 930 -9.76 25.81 -10.04
N PRO A 931 -10.21 26.76 -9.19
CA PRO A 931 -10.14 26.60 -7.74
C PRO A 931 -10.95 25.42 -7.18
N GLU A 932 -12.00 24.96 -7.87
CA GLU A 932 -12.79 23.80 -7.46
C GLU A 932 -11.92 22.54 -7.32
N LEU A 933 -10.79 22.43 -8.03
CA LEU A 933 -9.87 21.29 -7.89
C LEU A 933 -9.30 21.09 -6.47
N ILE A 934 -9.33 22.12 -5.61
CA ILE A 934 -9.00 21.99 -4.18
C ILE A 934 -10.09 21.21 -3.43
N PHE A 935 -11.35 21.36 -3.84
CA PHE A 935 -12.54 20.77 -3.22
C PHE A 935 -12.99 19.48 -3.91
N ASN A 936 -12.69 19.31 -5.21
CA ASN A 936 -12.99 18.12 -5.98
C ASN A 936 -11.87 17.78 -6.99
N PRO A 937 -10.76 17.16 -6.53
CA PRO A 937 -9.63 16.80 -7.40
C PRO A 937 -9.95 15.73 -8.46
N LEU A 938 -11.03 14.95 -8.26
CA LEU A 938 -11.45 13.88 -9.17
C LEU A 938 -11.81 14.40 -10.57
N ASP A 939 -12.23 15.67 -10.68
CA ASP A 939 -12.59 16.30 -11.96
C ASP A 939 -11.41 16.37 -12.95
N MET A 940 -10.18 16.26 -12.45
CA MET A 940 -8.97 16.15 -13.28
C MET A 940 -8.33 14.76 -13.27
N GLY A 941 -9.05 13.75 -12.77
CA GLY A 941 -8.60 12.35 -12.69
C GLY A 941 -7.66 12.05 -11.53
N MET A 942 -7.45 12.99 -10.59
CA MET A 942 -6.65 12.74 -9.40
C MET A 942 -7.46 11.94 -8.38
N ARG A 943 -6.98 10.73 -8.03
CA ARG A 943 -7.60 9.86 -7.02
C ARG A 943 -7.25 10.30 -5.59
N GLN A 944 -7.52 11.57 -5.26
CA GLN A 944 -7.37 12.15 -3.92
C GLN A 944 -8.70 12.78 -3.46
N PRO A 945 -8.99 12.77 -2.14
CA PRO A 945 -10.18 13.42 -1.60
C PRO A 945 -10.07 14.95 -1.71
N GLY A 946 -11.21 15.63 -1.74
CA GLY A 946 -11.27 17.08 -1.59
C GLY A 946 -10.84 17.57 -0.21
N LEU A 947 -10.57 18.87 -0.08
CA LEU A 947 -10.04 19.45 1.16
C LEU A 947 -10.92 19.18 2.40
N ALA A 948 -12.25 19.25 2.28
CA ALA A 948 -13.15 19.00 3.40
C ALA A 948 -13.14 17.51 3.84
N ASP A 949 -13.12 16.58 2.88
CA ASP A 949 -12.96 15.15 3.13
C ASP A 949 -11.58 14.82 3.71
N LEU A 950 -10.54 15.53 3.26
CA LEU A 950 -9.19 15.39 3.80
C LEU A 950 -9.11 15.80 5.28
N ILE A 951 -9.81 16.88 5.66
CA ILE A 951 -9.97 17.29 7.06
C ILE A 951 -10.67 16.20 7.87
N GLN A 952 -11.77 15.64 7.34
CA GLN A 952 -12.49 14.56 8.00
C GLN A 952 -11.59 13.32 8.21
N GLN A 953 -10.82 12.93 7.19
CA GLN A 953 -9.87 11.82 7.30
C GLN A 953 -8.76 12.09 8.31
N SER A 954 -8.31 13.33 8.43
CA SER A 954 -7.31 13.75 9.43
C SER A 954 -7.85 13.57 10.85
N ILE A 955 -9.03 14.14 11.16
CA ILE A 955 -9.61 14.06 12.51
C ILE A 955 -10.03 12.62 12.88
N GLN A 956 -10.42 11.80 11.91
CA GLN A 956 -10.80 10.40 12.14
C GLN A 956 -9.66 9.51 12.67
N GLN A 957 -8.39 9.93 12.52
CA GLN A 957 -7.26 9.25 13.14
C GLN A 957 -7.06 9.60 14.61
N LEU A 958 -7.77 10.61 15.12
CA LEU A 958 -7.57 11.17 16.44
C LEU A 958 -8.70 10.77 17.39
N PRO A 959 -8.43 10.67 18.71
CA PRO A 959 -9.46 10.44 19.71
C PRO A 959 -10.59 11.48 19.62
N LEU A 960 -11.85 11.02 19.76
CA LEU A 960 -13.06 11.85 19.65
C LEU A 960 -13.01 13.10 20.55
N GLY A 961 -12.36 13.02 21.72
CA GLY A 961 -12.22 14.15 22.65
C GLY A 961 -11.45 15.35 22.10
N LEU A 962 -10.61 15.17 21.07
CA LEU A 962 -9.86 16.27 20.43
C LEU A 962 -10.66 16.99 19.34
N TRP A 963 -11.73 16.39 18.84
CA TRP A 963 -12.45 16.88 17.66
C TRP A 963 -13.08 18.26 17.87
N PRO A 964 -13.82 18.53 18.98
CA PRO A 964 -14.45 19.82 19.17
C PRO A 964 -13.43 20.96 19.21
N GLY A 965 -12.28 20.73 19.87
CA GLY A 965 -11.21 21.72 19.95
C GLY A 965 -10.55 21.98 18.60
N LEU A 966 -10.26 20.93 17.81
CA LEU A 966 -9.63 21.08 16.50
C LEU A 966 -10.56 21.76 15.49
N LEU A 967 -11.83 21.35 15.45
CA LEU A 967 -12.84 21.89 14.53
C LEU A 967 -13.25 23.33 14.88
N ALA A 968 -13.22 23.70 16.16
CA ALA A 968 -13.47 25.08 16.59
C ALA A 968 -12.27 26.01 16.29
N ASN A 969 -11.12 25.49 15.89
CA ASN A 969 -9.89 26.26 15.70
C ASN A 969 -9.18 25.90 14.38
N ILE A 970 -9.91 25.94 13.26
CA ILE A 970 -9.35 25.72 11.93
C ILE A 970 -8.75 27.02 11.40
N VAL A 971 -7.43 27.07 11.25
CA VAL A 971 -6.72 28.23 10.68
C VAL A 971 -6.17 27.87 9.31
N VAL A 972 -6.57 28.65 8.31
CA VAL A 972 -6.10 28.47 6.92
C VAL A 972 -5.00 29.49 6.61
N VAL A 973 -3.91 29.03 6.02
CA VAL A 973 -2.76 29.84 5.59
C VAL A 973 -2.31 29.45 4.19
N GLY A 974 -1.41 30.23 3.59
CA GLY A 974 -0.91 29.99 2.24
C GLY A 974 -1.69 30.74 1.15
N GLY A 975 -1.04 30.90 -0.02
CA GLY A 975 -1.50 31.80 -1.07
C GLY A 975 -2.84 31.43 -1.71
N ASN A 976 -3.21 30.15 -1.82
CA ASN A 976 -4.50 29.78 -2.43
C ASN A 976 -5.68 30.15 -1.54
N THR A 977 -5.46 30.40 -0.25
CA THR A 977 -6.53 30.81 0.67
C THR A 977 -7.02 32.24 0.38
N LEU A 978 -6.33 32.99 -0.48
CA LEU A 978 -6.71 34.33 -0.92
C LEU A 978 -7.88 34.34 -1.92
N PHE A 979 -8.25 33.20 -2.51
CA PHE A 979 -9.45 33.14 -3.34
C PHE A 979 -10.69 33.58 -2.55
N ASP A 980 -11.48 34.48 -3.13
CA ASP A 980 -12.76 34.88 -2.57
C ASP A 980 -13.67 33.66 -2.41
N GLY A 981 -14.36 33.56 -1.28
CA GLY A 981 -15.26 32.45 -0.97
C GLY A 981 -14.59 31.19 -0.37
N PHE A 982 -13.25 31.11 -0.31
CA PHE A 982 -12.53 29.93 0.19
C PHE A 982 -12.96 29.53 1.61
N ILE A 983 -13.02 30.50 2.52
CA ILE A 983 -13.37 30.28 3.94
C ILE A 983 -14.80 29.80 4.08
N GLN A 984 -15.73 30.49 3.41
CA GLN A 984 -17.16 30.20 3.48
C GLN A 984 -17.46 28.82 2.88
N ARG A 985 -16.83 28.47 1.75
CA ARG A 985 -16.97 27.15 1.13
C ARG A 985 -16.42 26.05 2.03
N LEU A 986 -15.20 26.22 2.55
CA LEU A 986 -14.58 25.21 3.42
C LEU A 986 -15.40 24.98 4.68
N GLN A 987 -15.82 26.05 5.37
CA GLN A 987 -16.65 25.93 6.56
C GLN A 987 -17.98 25.21 6.26
N LYS A 988 -18.68 25.61 5.18
CA LYS A 988 -19.93 24.97 4.75
C LYS A 988 -19.76 23.46 4.53
N GLU A 989 -18.68 23.05 3.88
CA GLU A 989 -18.45 21.64 3.56
C GLU A 989 -17.97 20.80 4.74
N VAL A 990 -17.16 21.37 5.64
CA VAL A 990 -16.71 20.67 6.85
C VAL A 990 -17.86 20.43 7.82
N VAL A 991 -18.75 21.43 8.00
CA VAL A 991 -19.97 21.28 8.83
C VAL A 991 -20.81 20.09 8.38
N GLN A 992 -20.90 19.83 7.07
CA GLN A 992 -21.68 18.71 6.52
C GLN A 992 -21.04 17.32 6.76
N ARG A 993 -19.81 17.26 7.25
CA ARG A 993 -19.00 16.01 7.36
C ARG A 993 -18.68 15.62 8.79
N VAL A 994 -18.97 16.48 9.76
CA VAL A 994 -18.66 16.28 11.18
C VAL A 994 -19.95 16.25 12.00
N PRO A 995 -19.94 15.65 13.21
CA PRO A 995 -21.13 15.62 14.06
C PRO A 995 -21.67 17.02 14.38
N ASP A 996 -22.99 17.15 14.46
CA ASP A 996 -23.68 18.43 14.74
C ASP A 996 -23.27 19.07 16.08
N ASP A 997 -22.82 18.25 17.04
CA ASP A 997 -22.34 18.70 18.35
C ASP A 997 -20.99 19.45 18.27
N CYS A 998 -20.27 19.36 17.14
CA CYS A 998 -18.98 20.01 16.94
C CYS A 998 -19.16 21.39 16.27
N VAL A 999 -18.79 22.46 16.97
CA VAL A 999 -18.77 23.80 16.39
C VAL A 999 -17.57 23.94 15.45
N VAL A 1000 -17.85 24.17 14.15
CA VAL A 1000 -16.80 24.40 13.14
C VAL A 1000 -16.57 25.89 12.97
N ARG A 1001 -15.33 26.36 13.16
CA ARG A 1001 -14.92 27.74 12.85
C ARG A 1001 -13.67 27.72 12.00
N VAL A 1002 -13.72 28.44 10.87
CA VAL A 1002 -12.59 28.61 9.96
C VAL A 1002 -12.17 30.08 9.96
N ALA A 1003 -10.91 30.36 10.24
CA ALA A 1003 -10.33 31.70 10.18
C ALA A 1003 -9.09 31.77 9.29
N ARG A 1004 -8.88 32.93 8.69
CA ARG A 1004 -7.69 33.27 7.89
C ARG A 1004 -7.04 34.51 8.51
N PRO A 1005 -5.72 34.51 8.74
CA PRO A 1005 -4.98 35.72 9.12
C PRO A 1005 -5.15 36.85 8.09
N ALA A 1006 -4.89 38.09 8.50
CA ALA A 1006 -4.95 39.25 7.60
C ALA A 1006 -4.00 39.09 6.41
N ASP A 1007 -2.77 38.63 6.68
CA ASP A 1007 -1.81 38.22 5.66
C ASP A 1007 -1.47 36.72 5.81
N PRO A 1008 -2.15 35.83 5.06
CA PRO A 1008 -1.88 34.40 5.10
C PRO A 1008 -0.58 34.00 4.39
N ILE A 1009 0.08 34.91 3.63
CA ILE A 1009 1.33 34.62 2.90
C ILE A 1009 2.53 34.68 3.86
N THR A 1010 2.54 35.63 4.79
CA THR A 1010 3.63 35.85 5.76
C THR A 1010 3.34 35.27 7.14
N SER A 1011 2.13 34.75 7.39
CA SER A 1011 1.71 34.17 8.68
C SER A 1011 2.74 33.17 9.24
N THR A 1012 3.14 32.16 8.46
CA THR A 1012 4.12 31.16 8.90
C THR A 1012 5.44 31.78 9.34
N TRP A 1013 5.92 32.79 8.61
CA TRP A 1013 7.16 33.50 8.94
C TRP A 1013 7.06 34.26 10.26
N PHE A 1014 5.96 35.01 10.49
CA PHE A 1014 5.73 35.70 11.76
C PHE A 1014 5.58 34.74 12.94
N GLY A 1015 4.98 33.56 12.71
CA GLY A 1015 4.92 32.50 13.72
C GLY A 1015 6.32 32.01 14.14
N ALA A 1016 7.22 31.85 13.17
CA ALA A 1016 8.62 31.52 13.44
C ALA A 1016 9.36 32.67 14.16
N ALA A 1017 9.00 33.93 13.88
CA ALA A 1017 9.54 35.10 14.58
C ALA A 1017 9.12 35.18 16.05
N ASN A 1018 7.88 34.82 16.33
CA ASN A 1018 7.40 34.68 17.70
C ASN A 1018 8.14 33.55 18.43
N LEU A 1019 8.36 32.41 17.76
CA LEU A 1019 9.16 31.31 18.31
C LEU A 1019 10.63 31.71 18.57
N ALA A 1020 11.23 32.52 17.69
CA ALA A 1020 12.61 33.00 17.85
C ALA A 1020 12.83 33.77 19.16
N SER A 1021 11.78 34.47 19.62
CA SER A 1021 11.79 35.25 20.87
C SER A 1021 11.41 34.43 22.11
N HIS A 1022 11.12 33.13 21.95
CA HIS A 1022 10.64 32.28 23.05
C HIS A 1022 11.76 31.97 24.07
N PRO A 1023 11.51 32.04 25.40
CA PRO A 1023 12.54 31.87 26.43
C PRO A 1023 13.30 30.54 26.38
N ASN A 1024 12.67 29.49 25.84
CA ASN A 1024 13.24 28.15 25.75
C ASN A 1024 13.80 27.80 24.35
N ILE A 1025 13.97 28.76 23.44
CA ILE A 1025 14.45 28.49 22.06
C ILE A 1025 15.78 27.72 22.02
N GLU A 1026 16.66 27.93 23.01
CA GLU A 1026 17.94 27.24 23.13
C GLU A 1026 17.82 25.72 23.31
N LYS A 1027 16.64 25.23 23.77
CA LYS A 1027 16.37 23.80 23.88
C LYS A 1027 16.09 23.14 22.51
N LEU A 1028 15.67 23.93 21.51
CA LEU A 1028 15.32 23.45 20.18
C LEU A 1028 16.49 23.49 19.20
N VAL A 1029 17.31 24.54 19.28
CA VAL A 1029 18.36 24.82 18.29
C VAL A 1029 19.55 23.88 18.47
N VAL A 1030 20.21 23.50 17.38
CA VAL A 1030 21.51 22.82 17.39
C VAL A 1030 22.59 23.83 17.09
N THR A 1031 23.68 23.84 17.86
CA THR A 1031 24.85 24.67 17.59
C THR A 1031 25.79 24.00 16.58
N LYS A 1032 26.60 24.79 15.87
CA LYS A 1032 27.59 24.26 14.92
C LYS A 1032 28.53 23.24 15.57
N LYS A 1033 28.98 23.51 16.80
CA LYS A 1033 29.82 22.60 17.57
C LYS A 1033 29.13 21.27 17.87
N GLU A 1034 27.86 21.30 18.30
CA GLU A 1034 27.08 20.09 18.54
C GLU A 1034 26.91 19.27 17.25
N TYR A 1035 26.74 19.94 16.11
CA TYR A 1035 26.68 19.29 14.79
C TYR A 1035 28.02 18.66 14.40
N GLU A 1036 29.15 19.35 14.56
CA GLU A 1036 30.48 18.81 14.27
C GLU A 1036 30.83 17.59 15.14
N GLU A 1037 30.36 17.56 16.39
CA GLU A 1037 30.62 16.44 17.32
C GLU A 1037 29.72 15.21 17.09
N LEU A 1038 28.44 15.42 16.72
CA LEU A 1038 27.40 14.37 16.73
C LEU A 1038 26.70 14.15 15.38
N GLY A 1039 27.00 14.99 14.39
CA GLY A 1039 26.46 14.96 13.03
C GLY A 1039 24.95 15.23 12.92
N SER A 1040 24.41 15.00 11.72
CA SER A 1040 22.99 15.21 11.38
C SER A 1040 22.02 14.36 12.23
N SER A 1041 22.49 13.25 12.80
CA SER A 1041 21.68 12.39 13.69
C SER A 1041 21.16 13.14 14.93
N LEU A 1042 21.96 14.05 15.50
CA LEU A 1042 21.54 14.91 16.60
C LEU A 1042 20.46 15.89 16.16
N VAL A 1043 20.66 16.48 14.97
CA VAL A 1043 19.76 17.47 14.37
C VAL A 1043 18.37 16.89 14.20
N ALA A 1044 18.28 15.72 13.56
CA ALA A 1044 17.02 14.99 13.39
C ALA A 1044 16.32 14.71 14.73
N ARG A 1045 17.07 14.21 15.73
CA ARG A 1045 16.51 13.90 17.06
C ARG A 1045 16.01 15.15 17.80
N LYS A 1046 16.78 16.24 17.79
CA LYS A 1046 16.43 17.46 18.55
C LYS A 1046 15.25 18.19 17.90
N PHE A 1047 15.19 18.23 16.58
CA PHE A 1047 14.09 18.90 15.87
C PHE A 1047 12.77 18.12 15.94
N ALA A 1048 12.82 16.79 16.02
CA ALA A 1048 11.64 15.95 16.23
C ALA A 1048 11.05 16.03 17.65
N ALA A 1049 11.85 16.37 18.67
CA ALA A 1049 11.42 16.38 20.06
C ALA A 1049 10.53 17.58 20.44
N GLY A 1050 10.65 18.70 19.71
CA GLY A 1050 9.88 19.92 19.99
C GLY A 1050 10.13 20.54 21.37
N LEU A 1051 9.35 21.56 21.73
CA LEU A 1051 9.37 22.16 23.07
C LEU A 1051 8.48 21.32 24.00
N ASN A 1052 9.09 20.37 24.71
CA ASN A 1052 8.40 19.67 25.79
C ASN A 1052 8.16 20.65 26.97
N PHE A 1053 6.91 21.05 27.17
CA PHE A 1053 6.47 21.71 28.40
C PHE A 1053 6.37 20.65 29.50
N THR A 1054 7.41 20.55 30.33
CA THR A 1054 7.33 19.90 31.64
C THR A 1054 6.57 20.76 32.62
#